data_AF-A9G439-F1
#
_entry.id   AF-A9G439-F1
#
_cell.length_a   1.000
_cell.length_b   1.000
_cell.length_c   1.000
_cell.angle_alpha   90.00
_cell.angle_beta   90.00
_cell.angle_gamma   90.00
#
_symmetry.space_group_name_H-M   'P 1'
#
loop_
_entity.id
_entity.type
_entity.pdbx_description
1 polymer ?
#
loop_
_entity_poly.entity_id
_entity_poly.type
_entity_poly.pdbx_seq_one_letter_code
_entity_poly.pdbx_strand_id
1 'polypeptide(L)'
;MRVIKPQRLSVLQRVFELKQQRFLALGLTAYLPLDAPELPLPEIAMWQEIPKQLGKDVALDEGLPKPRGEVLAFGKAFAAGGTPRPAFRARVQVGPIDKAVYVVGRRRWERGVPSEPEPLTELALGWDKAFGGPGFAPNPIGMGAAPAEEDGKSYHPLPQLEHPKHLITSPGDRPPPAAFGPLDPTWPERHAKLGTYDAAWLESDFPGFARDLDPEYFMVAPPDQRLPGFFQGGEPIALEQLHPEQATLTGRVTELVARCFVTRASREDALEEIGTRLETLVLLPNIRRMIAIFRGVARVEEDDARDVKCLLAALERRGSPRPKEHYDAVLAQRLDKKKGHLVALRDRDLLPDPDPGAPALPDEKISDMDDLLRREGVLERRSRERAQRELDSARMSVRVLGIDPDEKGIPRELPPPEAPPKLDELPEYMERVEAEAARLEAEAKVRQAEALDQARQNLAEHGIDIDEVIEKSKREAGGPPRFRADEHLARMRETAQIGRDLGAPMDELEAQIEDPAFVARLRKLEEAQLLAYRQAAHHMAPAALPDDAAQRDLRGRVEAAVASGGPMAGWDLTGADLRGLDLSGAVLREALLERADLRGCALAGADLSGAVLVRACLEGARLEGVRLEGANLGEVAARGADFGGARLAKAILQRGELEGARFAGADLRGADLFEARLARGDLAGALADEVLFYECDLEGARLDRASLRKATFFRCRMAGVSLAEAVIEGAALVETAAEGACFRAARANNLRLVLACQLGGADFSGAELALATMRGASLKGAGLARVRADGCDLSESDLREARLAGASLQGARLMRADLGDAELSDANLMEAMLQGAKVHGASFLRANLFRANLMGTEGDARTSFKDAHVVQTLFPRRKR
;
A
#
# COMPACT_ATOMS: atom_id res chain seq x y z
N MET A 1 6.43 -1.32 -20.37
CA MET A 1 7.62 -1.73 -19.62
C MET A 1 7.25 -1.98 -18.16
N ARG A 2 7.41 -3.22 -17.68
CA ARG A 2 7.40 -3.56 -16.25
C ARG A 2 8.76 -3.23 -15.65
N VAL A 3 8.81 -2.68 -14.45
CA VAL A 3 10.06 -2.32 -13.76
C VAL A 3 10.20 -3.22 -12.54
N ILE A 4 11.31 -3.93 -12.48
CA ILE A 4 11.71 -4.81 -11.39
C ILE A 4 12.97 -4.22 -10.76
N LYS A 5 12.88 -3.87 -9.49
CA LYS A 5 13.95 -3.19 -8.74
C LYS A 5 13.84 -3.53 -7.26
N PRO A 6 14.91 -3.35 -6.47
CA PRO A 6 14.79 -3.33 -5.02
C PRO A 6 14.08 -2.05 -4.55
N GLN A 7 13.61 -2.04 -3.31
CA GLN A 7 12.94 -0.90 -2.68
C GLN A 7 13.92 0.25 -2.34
N ARG A 8 15.22 -0.06 -2.37
CA ARG A 8 16.34 0.85 -2.03
C ARG A 8 17.03 1.45 -3.26
N LEU A 9 16.47 1.25 -4.44
CA LEU A 9 16.97 1.81 -5.70
C LEU A 9 15.80 2.45 -6.46
N SER A 10 15.92 3.75 -6.74
CA SER A 10 14.95 4.46 -7.57
C SER A 10 15.36 4.36 -9.05
N VAL A 11 14.37 4.21 -9.92
CA VAL A 11 14.56 4.14 -11.38
C VAL A 11 13.83 5.31 -12.02
N LEU A 12 14.60 6.21 -12.63
CA LEU A 12 14.08 7.22 -13.53
C LEU A 12 14.34 6.77 -14.97
N GLN A 13 13.33 6.84 -15.82
CA GLN A 13 13.45 6.50 -17.23
C GLN A 13 13.04 7.70 -18.09
N ARG A 14 13.81 7.96 -19.13
CA ARG A 14 13.53 9.02 -20.09
C ARG A 14 13.91 8.56 -21.49
N VAL A 15 12.99 8.67 -22.43
CA VAL A 15 13.32 8.53 -23.84
C VAL A 15 13.71 9.88 -24.39
N PHE A 16 14.79 9.93 -25.16
CA PHE A 16 15.19 11.11 -25.91
C PHE A 16 15.62 10.73 -27.32
N GLU A 17 15.50 11.68 -28.24
CA GLU A 17 15.94 11.52 -29.61
C GLU A 17 17.10 12.47 -29.89
N LEU A 18 18.16 11.96 -30.50
CA LEU A 18 19.31 12.72 -30.94
C LEU A 18 19.76 12.18 -32.29
N LYS A 19 19.87 13.05 -33.29
CA LYS A 19 20.24 12.67 -34.67
C LYS A 19 19.36 11.55 -35.24
N GLN A 20 18.03 11.67 -35.04
CA GLN A 20 17.01 10.70 -35.48
C GLN A 20 17.18 9.28 -34.92
N GLN A 21 17.94 9.13 -33.83
CA GLN A 21 18.04 7.87 -33.08
C GLN A 21 17.40 8.06 -31.71
N ARG A 22 16.65 7.05 -31.29
CA ARG A 22 15.93 7.05 -30.01
C ARG A 22 16.71 6.27 -28.97
N PHE A 23 16.78 6.84 -27.79
CA PHE A 23 17.54 6.30 -26.68
C PHE A 23 16.69 6.31 -25.41
N LEU A 24 16.71 5.20 -24.69
CA LEU A 24 16.21 5.09 -23.33
C LEU A 24 17.37 5.38 -22.36
N ALA A 25 17.32 6.54 -21.71
CA ALA A 25 18.18 6.88 -20.59
C ALA A 25 17.57 6.35 -19.28
N LEU A 26 18.39 5.66 -18.49
CA LEU A 26 18.01 5.02 -17.24
C LEU A 26 18.86 5.61 -16.11
N GLY A 27 18.24 6.36 -15.21
CA GLY A 27 18.84 6.88 -13.98
C GLY A 27 18.52 5.97 -12.81
N LEU A 28 19.51 5.19 -12.38
CA LEU A 28 19.41 4.34 -11.19
C LEU A 28 19.98 5.12 -10.01
N THR A 29 19.14 5.47 -9.06
CA THR A 29 19.46 6.42 -8.00
C THR A 29 19.47 5.73 -6.65
N ALA A 30 20.63 5.71 -6.00
CA ALA A 30 20.83 5.16 -4.67
C ALA A 30 20.95 6.29 -3.64
N TYR A 31 20.19 6.19 -2.54
CA TYR A 31 20.26 7.11 -1.42
C TYR A 31 21.13 6.52 -0.31
N LEU A 32 22.19 7.22 0.10
CA LEU A 32 23.26 6.62 0.90
C LEU A 32 23.65 7.51 2.09
N PRO A 33 23.98 6.95 3.26
CA PRO A 33 24.67 7.66 4.34
C PRO A 33 26.07 8.09 3.91
N LEU A 34 26.54 9.27 4.36
CA LEU A 34 27.90 9.73 4.07
C LEU A 34 28.99 8.88 4.75
N ASP A 35 28.68 8.36 5.93
CA ASP A 35 29.55 7.56 6.79
C ASP A 35 29.48 6.05 6.51
N ALA A 36 28.45 5.60 5.79
CA ALA A 36 28.29 4.21 5.37
C ALA A 36 27.78 4.13 3.91
N PRO A 37 28.62 4.52 2.93
CA PRO A 37 28.20 4.67 1.52
C PRO A 37 27.85 3.35 0.81
N GLU A 38 28.01 2.21 1.48
CA GLU A 38 27.65 0.89 0.94
C GLU A 38 26.28 0.39 1.44
N LEU A 39 25.59 1.16 2.29
CA LEU A 39 24.29 0.79 2.88
C LEU A 39 23.15 1.63 2.27
N PRO A 40 22.54 1.19 1.16
CA PRO A 40 21.49 1.97 0.52
C PRO A 40 20.24 2.06 1.39
N LEU A 41 19.72 3.28 1.51
CA LEU A 41 18.49 3.61 2.23
C LEU A 41 17.27 3.45 1.32
N PRO A 42 16.06 3.28 1.89
CA PRO A 42 14.83 3.16 1.12
C PRO A 42 14.55 4.39 0.25
N GLU A 43 14.04 4.18 -0.97
CA GLU A 43 13.76 5.30 -1.88
C GLU A 43 12.69 6.25 -1.36
N ILE A 44 11.76 5.75 -0.53
CA ILE A 44 10.71 6.59 0.06
C ILE A 44 11.28 7.60 1.04
N ALA A 45 12.26 7.20 1.85
CA ALA A 45 12.97 8.12 2.75
C ALA A 45 13.62 9.25 1.94
N MET A 46 14.26 8.90 0.83
CA MET A 46 14.83 9.86 -0.12
C MET A 46 13.78 10.89 -0.59
N TRP A 47 12.60 10.45 -1.06
CA TRP A 47 11.57 11.35 -1.57
C TRP A 47 10.89 12.22 -0.50
N GLN A 48 10.93 11.81 0.78
CA GLN A 48 10.45 12.62 1.90
C GLN A 48 11.46 13.71 2.34
N GLU A 49 12.75 13.48 2.11
CA GLU A 49 13.82 14.35 2.58
C GLU A 49 14.29 15.33 1.50
N ILE A 50 14.42 14.89 0.24
CA ILE A 50 14.95 15.70 -0.86
C ILE A 50 14.22 17.05 -1.03
N PRO A 51 12.87 17.12 -1.07
CA PRO A 51 12.18 18.40 -1.27
C PRO A 51 12.49 19.44 -0.17
N LYS A 52 12.84 18.98 1.04
CA LYS A 52 13.22 19.85 2.16
C LYS A 52 14.64 20.42 1.99
N GLN A 53 15.49 19.77 1.19
CA GLN A 53 16.89 20.18 0.97
C GLN A 53 17.07 21.00 -0.32
N LEU A 54 16.42 20.59 -1.41
CA LEU A 54 16.61 21.20 -2.74
C LEU A 54 15.73 22.44 -2.96
N GLY A 55 14.58 22.54 -2.28
CA GLY A 55 13.54 23.52 -2.60
C GLY A 55 12.57 23.00 -3.67
N LYS A 56 11.49 23.75 -3.94
CA LYS A 56 10.39 23.30 -4.81
C LYS A 56 10.74 23.29 -6.31
N ASP A 57 11.67 24.13 -6.72
CA ASP A 57 11.93 24.43 -8.14
C ASP A 57 13.19 23.73 -8.70
N VAL A 58 13.94 23.02 -7.85
CA VAL A 58 15.19 22.37 -8.24
C VAL A 58 14.95 20.87 -8.49
N ALA A 59 15.17 20.44 -9.73
CA ALA A 59 15.14 19.02 -10.09
C ALA A 59 16.39 18.31 -9.57
N LEU A 60 16.21 17.11 -9.00
CA LEU A 60 17.32 16.24 -8.58
C LEU A 60 18.14 15.73 -9.77
N ASP A 61 17.45 15.31 -10.84
CA ASP A 61 18.04 14.76 -12.05
C ASP A 61 17.14 15.08 -13.25
N GLU A 62 17.73 15.51 -14.37
CA GLU A 62 17.01 15.79 -15.62
C GLU A 62 16.77 14.49 -16.44
N GLY A 63 17.39 13.37 -16.04
CA GLY A 63 17.21 12.07 -16.69
C GLY A 63 17.98 11.91 -18.00
N LEU A 64 18.99 12.75 -18.25
CA LEU A 64 19.77 12.79 -19.48
C LEU A 64 21.22 12.33 -19.21
N PRO A 65 21.87 11.65 -20.18
CA PRO A 65 23.19 11.08 -19.97
C PRO A 65 24.28 12.13 -19.97
N LYS A 66 25.24 12.01 -19.05
CA LYS A 66 26.32 12.99 -18.88
C LYS A 66 27.62 12.47 -19.51
N PRO A 67 28.38 13.32 -20.23
CA PRO A 67 29.63 12.91 -20.85
C PRO A 67 30.75 12.61 -19.85
N ARG A 68 30.63 13.05 -18.58
CA ARG A 68 31.61 12.86 -17.51
C ARG A 68 30.93 12.96 -16.15
N GLY A 69 31.64 12.57 -15.09
CA GLY A 69 31.16 12.63 -13.71
C GLY A 69 31.04 14.07 -13.19
N GLU A 70 30.05 14.34 -12.34
CA GLU A 70 29.90 15.62 -11.65
C GLU A 70 29.47 15.49 -10.19
N VAL A 71 29.77 16.53 -9.40
CA VAL A 71 29.38 16.66 -8.00
C VAL A 71 28.50 17.89 -7.83
N LEU A 72 27.39 17.75 -7.10
CA LEU A 72 26.58 18.87 -6.61
C LEU A 72 26.55 18.82 -5.08
N ALA A 73 26.41 19.97 -4.41
CA ALA A 73 26.18 20.03 -2.98
C ALA A 73 25.05 21.01 -2.64
N PHE A 74 24.11 20.56 -1.80
CA PHE A 74 22.99 21.37 -1.32
C PHE A 74 23.04 21.53 0.21
N GLY A 75 22.23 22.46 0.72
CA GLY A 75 22.14 22.75 2.14
C GLY A 75 22.79 24.09 2.50
N LYS A 76 23.46 24.12 3.65
CA LYS A 76 24.03 25.34 4.25
C LYS A 76 25.50 25.13 4.61
N ALA A 77 26.25 26.22 4.63
CA ALA A 77 27.51 26.32 5.33
C ALA A 77 27.28 26.76 6.77
N PHE A 78 28.11 26.30 7.70
CA PHE A 78 28.00 26.55 9.15
C PHE A 78 29.31 27.05 9.71
N ALA A 79 29.28 28.08 10.56
CA ALA A 79 30.45 28.53 11.28
C ALA A 79 30.84 27.49 12.35
N ALA A 80 32.15 27.23 12.52
CA ALA A 80 32.65 26.27 13.50
C ALA A 80 32.07 26.49 14.92
N GLY A 81 31.46 25.44 15.46
CA GLY A 81 30.88 25.42 16.81
C GLY A 81 29.61 26.24 16.97
N GLY A 82 28.99 26.70 15.88
CA GLY A 82 27.82 27.58 15.92
C GLY A 82 28.15 29.01 16.38
N THR A 83 29.42 29.36 16.54
CA THR A 83 29.85 30.70 16.95
C THR A 83 29.75 31.67 15.77
N PRO A 84 29.05 32.82 15.90
CA PRO A 84 28.97 33.82 14.84
C PRO A 84 30.37 34.29 14.39
N ARG A 85 30.63 34.28 13.09
CA ARG A 85 31.89 34.75 12.49
C ARG A 85 31.59 35.71 11.33
N PRO A 86 32.42 36.74 11.10
CA PRO A 86 32.24 37.66 9.97
C PRO A 86 32.48 36.96 8.62
N ALA A 87 33.39 35.98 8.59
CA ALA A 87 33.60 35.14 7.43
C ALA A 87 34.22 33.79 7.83
N PHE A 88 34.02 32.76 7.00
CA PHE A 88 34.68 31.46 7.10
C PHE A 88 34.72 30.76 5.74
N ARG A 89 35.51 29.69 5.61
CA ARG A 89 35.62 28.90 4.38
C ARG A 89 34.72 27.69 4.44
N ALA A 90 33.96 27.44 3.37
CA ALA A 90 33.31 26.16 3.12
C ALA A 90 33.98 25.44 1.95
N ARG A 91 34.15 24.12 2.02
CA ARG A 91 34.89 23.34 1.02
C ARG A 91 34.23 21.98 0.77
N VAL A 92 34.16 21.60 -0.51
CA VAL A 92 33.76 20.27 -0.98
C VAL A 92 34.95 19.67 -1.73
N GLN A 93 35.47 18.56 -1.22
CA GLN A 93 36.49 17.76 -1.89
C GLN A 93 35.94 16.36 -2.16
N VAL A 94 36.03 15.90 -3.41
CA VAL A 94 35.64 14.55 -3.85
C VAL A 94 36.66 14.07 -4.86
N GLY A 95 37.55 13.15 -4.45
CA GLY A 95 38.66 12.71 -5.29
C GLY A 95 39.49 13.89 -5.81
N PRO A 96 39.61 14.10 -7.14
CA PRO A 96 40.35 15.22 -7.71
C PRO A 96 39.58 16.55 -7.74
N ILE A 97 38.27 16.56 -7.44
CA ILE A 97 37.48 17.79 -7.33
C ILE A 97 37.78 18.43 -5.98
N ASP A 98 38.14 19.72 -5.99
CA ASP A 98 38.41 20.51 -4.79
C ASP A 98 37.91 21.94 -4.99
N LYS A 99 36.72 22.22 -4.46
CA LYS A 99 36.07 23.52 -4.55
C LYS A 99 35.86 24.12 -3.18
N ALA A 100 36.25 25.39 -3.04
CA ALA A 100 36.01 26.16 -1.84
C ALA A 100 35.35 27.49 -2.18
N VAL A 101 34.57 28.00 -1.23
CA VAL A 101 33.98 29.35 -1.24
C VAL A 101 34.25 30.02 0.10
N TYR A 102 34.39 31.34 0.09
CA TYR A 102 34.31 32.12 1.31
C TYR A 102 32.86 32.50 1.58
N VAL A 103 32.39 32.14 2.76
CA VAL A 103 31.10 32.49 3.31
C VAL A 103 31.29 33.76 4.11
N VAL A 104 30.71 34.86 3.66
CA VAL A 104 30.91 36.20 4.20
C VAL A 104 29.58 36.77 4.66
N GLY A 105 29.62 37.47 5.80
CA GLY A 105 28.50 38.22 6.34
C GLY A 105 27.93 39.24 5.35
N ARG A 106 26.72 39.71 5.63
CA ARG A 106 26.11 40.78 4.84
C ARG A 106 27.05 41.98 4.82
N ARG A 107 27.28 42.50 3.61
CA ARG A 107 28.08 43.69 3.35
C ARG A 107 27.46 44.51 2.23
N ARG A 108 27.81 45.78 2.21
CA ARG A 108 27.45 46.72 1.16
C ARG A 108 28.61 47.65 0.85
N TRP A 109 28.54 48.32 -0.29
CA TRP A 109 29.47 49.41 -0.60
C TRP A 109 29.16 50.64 0.26
N GLU A 110 30.18 51.13 0.97
CA GLU A 110 30.14 52.39 1.70
C GLU A 110 31.31 53.26 1.23
N ARG A 111 31.01 54.36 0.51
CA ARG A 111 32.02 55.30 -0.02
C ARG A 111 33.15 54.62 -0.81
N GLY A 112 32.84 53.56 -1.56
CA GLY A 112 33.78 52.86 -2.43
C GLY A 112 34.61 51.76 -1.77
N VAL A 113 34.37 51.46 -0.48
CA VAL A 113 34.95 50.30 0.23
C VAL A 113 33.84 49.36 0.73
N PRO A 114 34.09 48.04 0.88
CA PRO A 114 33.13 47.14 1.50
C PRO A 114 32.96 47.47 2.99
N SER A 115 31.72 47.43 3.49
CA SER A 115 31.46 47.49 4.94
C SER A 115 32.05 46.28 5.68
N GLU A 116 32.19 46.37 7.00
CA GLU A 116 32.51 45.21 7.83
C GLU A 116 31.42 44.12 7.69
N PRO A 117 31.78 42.82 7.54
CA PRO A 117 30.79 41.76 7.46
C PRO A 117 30.04 41.53 8.76
N GLU A 118 28.71 41.48 8.69
CA GLU A 118 27.87 41.06 9.81
C GLU A 118 28.18 39.60 10.21
N PRO A 119 28.46 39.29 11.49
CA PRO A 119 28.70 37.93 11.91
C PRO A 119 27.50 37.01 11.63
N LEU A 120 27.78 35.82 11.08
CA LEU A 120 26.77 34.81 10.80
C LEU A 120 27.19 33.44 11.33
N THR A 121 26.19 32.60 11.61
CA THR A 121 26.38 31.21 12.05
C THR A 121 26.13 30.21 10.93
N GLU A 122 25.29 30.54 9.95
CA GLU A 122 25.00 29.69 8.80
C GLU A 122 24.61 30.50 7.56
N LEU A 123 24.80 29.92 6.37
CA LEU A 123 24.38 30.50 5.09
C LEU A 123 23.99 29.41 4.09
N ALA A 124 22.90 29.61 3.36
CA ALA A 124 22.52 28.72 2.25
C ALA A 124 23.55 28.78 1.09
N LEU A 125 23.82 27.64 0.46
CA LEU A 125 24.80 27.50 -0.62
C LEU A 125 24.26 27.86 -2.03
N GLY A 126 23.25 28.72 -2.09
CA GLY A 126 22.51 29.04 -3.31
C GLY A 126 23.20 30.07 -4.21
N TRP A 127 22.87 30.04 -5.51
CA TRP A 127 23.34 31.00 -6.50
C TRP A 127 22.91 32.45 -6.22
N ASP A 128 21.81 32.63 -5.49
CA ASP A 128 21.31 33.94 -5.03
C ASP A 128 22.27 34.62 -4.04
N LYS A 129 23.18 33.86 -3.43
CA LYS A 129 24.22 34.39 -2.52
C LYS A 129 25.56 34.65 -3.21
N ALA A 130 25.75 34.18 -4.44
CA ALA A 130 26.97 34.37 -5.21
C ALA A 130 26.94 35.69 -6.01
N PHE A 131 28.10 36.11 -6.52
CA PHE A 131 28.19 37.30 -7.36
C PHE A 131 27.24 37.21 -8.56
N GLY A 132 26.51 38.28 -8.85
CA GLY A 132 25.58 38.35 -9.97
C GLY A 132 24.45 39.34 -9.75
N GLY A 133 23.32 39.09 -10.41
CA GLY A 133 22.11 39.89 -10.30
C GLY A 133 21.58 40.34 -11.67
N PRO A 134 20.48 41.12 -11.69
CA PRO A 134 19.86 41.56 -12.94
C PRO A 134 20.87 42.21 -13.89
N GLY A 135 20.89 41.73 -15.14
CA GLY A 135 21.84 42.19 -16.17
C GLY A 135 23.21 41.49 -16.16
N PHE A 136 23.51 40.63 -15.19
CA PHE A 136 24.71 39.80 -15.18
C PHE A 136 24.41 38.38 -15.65
N ALA A 137 24.57 38.14 -16.96
CA ALA A 137 24.15 36.91 -17.62
C ALA A 137 24.69 35.59 -17.00
N PRO A 138 25.93 35.51 -16.47
CA PRO A 138 26.42 34.27 -15.84
C PRO A 138 25.70 33.85 -14.56
N ASN A 139 25.03 34.78 -13.87
CA ASN A 139 24.23 34.48 -12.67
C ASN A 139 23.18 35.60 -12.46
N PRO A 140 22.05 35.59 -13.20
CA PRO A 140 21.06 36.66 -13.17
C PRO A 140 20.30 36.77 -11.84
N ILE A 141 20.27 35.71 -11.04
CA ILE A 141 19.59 35.66 -9.73
C ILE A 141 20.51 35.98 -8.55
N GLY A 142 21.81 36.17 -8.81
CA GLY A 142 22.81 36.48 -7.79
C GLY A 142 22.71 37.89 -7.23
N MET A 143 23.75 38.31 -6.52
CA MET A 143 23.80 39.63 -5.89
C MET A 143 25.14 40.33 -6.09
N GLY A 144 25.11 41.67 -6.02
CA GLY A 144 26.29 42.53 -6.03
C GLY A 144 26.76 43.02 -7.39
N ALA A 145 26.11 42.64 -8.51
CA ALA A 145 26.31 43.30 -9.81
C ALA A 145 25.38 44.51 -10.02
N ALA A 146 24.23 44.53 -9.36
CA ALA A 146 23.24 45.60 -9.42
C ALA A 146 22.85 46.07 -8.01
N PRO A 147 22.37 47.32 -7.85
CA PRO A 147 21.83 47.79 -6.58
C PRO A 147 20.54 47.06 -6.20
N ALA A 148 20.31 46.92 -4.89
CA ALA A 148 19.08 46.41 -4.30
C ALA A 148 18.32 47.54 -3.60
N GLU A 149 17.02 47.35 -3.39
CA GLU A 149 16.18 48.27 -2.61
C GLU A 149 15.67 47.59 -1.35
N GLU A 150 15.76 48.29 -0.22
CA GLU A 150 15.21 47.86 1.06
C GLU A 150 14.67 49.09 1.79
N ASP A 151 13.44 49.03 2.28
CA ASP A 151 12.72 50.14 2.93
C ASP A 151 12.73 51.46 2.12
N GLY A 152 12.62 51.36 0.80
CA GLY A 152 12.62 52.52 -0.11
C GLY A 152 13.98 53.20 -0.27
N LYS A 153 15.07 52.59 0.20
CA LYS A 153 16.45 53.08 0.02
C LYS A 153 17.23 52.11 -0.87
N SER A 154 17.89 52.67 -1.89
CA SER A 154 18.80 51.91 -2.74
C SER A 154 20.16 51.75 -2.08
N TYR A 155 20.69 50.53 -2.07
CA TYR A 155 22.04 50.21 -1.63
C TYR A 155 22.66 49.17 -2.55
N HIS A 156 23.99 49.05 -2.52
CA HIS A 156 24.69 48.10 -3.37
C HIS A 156 25.27 46.96 -2.53
N PRO A 157 24.62 45.79 -2.47
CA PRO A 157 25.11 44.66 -1.67
C PRO A 157 26.41 44.09 -2.25
N LEU A 158 27.13 43.34 -1.43
CA LEU A 158 28.18 42.41 -1.88
C LEU A 158 27.67 40.96 -1.73
N PRO A 159 28.18 40.02 -2.54
CA PRO A 159 27.84 38.61 -2.40
C PRO A 159 28.30 38.06 -1.04
N GLN A 160 27.55 37.06 -0.58
CA GLN A 160 27.85 36.32 0.65
C GLN A 160 28.63 35.03 0.36
N LEU A 161 28.66 34.58 -0.90
CA LEU A 161 29.54 33.53 -1.40
C LEU A 161 30.57 34.15 -2.36
N GLU A 162 31.83 34.17 -1.96
CA GLU A 162 32.94 34.69 -2.77
C GLU A 162 33.87 33.58 -3.24
N HIS A 163 34.40 33.77 -4.46
CA HIS A 163 35.41 32.88 -5.03
C HIS A 163 36.79 33.14 -4.37
N PRO A 164 37.45 32.14 -3.76
CA PRO A 164 38.67 32.38 -2.97
C PRO A 164 39.85 33.01 -3.71
N LYS A 165 39.92 32.83 -5.04
CA LYS A 165 40.97 33.41 -5.90
C LYS A 165 40.60 34.76 -6.54
N HIS A 166 39.35 35.20 -6.40
CA HIS A 166 38.81 36.40 -7.05
C HIS A 166 37.98 37.21 -6.04
N LEU A 167 38.64 37.67 -4.98
CA LEU A 167 38.00 38.47 -3.93
C LEU A 167 37.58 39.84 -4.46
N ILE A 168 36.47 40.35 -3.94
CA ILE A 168 35.95 41.67 -4.31
C ILE A 168 36.58 42.73 -3.42
N THR A 169 37.36 43.61 -4.02
CA THR A 169 38.06 44.73 -3.36
C THR A 169 37.64 46.08 -3.90
N SER A 170 37.07 46.14 -5.11
CA SER A 170 36.59 47.36 -5.76
C SER A 170 35.18 47.21 -6.36
N PRO A 171 34.38 48.29 -6.49
CA PRO A 171 33.06 48.23 -7.14
C PRO A 171 33.09 47.81 -8.62
N GLY A 172 34.27 47.91 -9.26
CA GLY A 172 34.48 47.50 -10.65
C GLY A 172 34.73 46.00 -10.81
N ASP A 173 35.00 45.28 -9.73
CA ASP A 173 35.34 43.85 -9.81
C ASP A 173 34.12 43.04 -10.30
N ARG A 174 34.38 42.09 -11.21
CA ARG A 174 33.37 41.19 -11.77
C ARG A 174 33.87 39.74 -11.68
N PRO A 175 33.98 39.17 -10.47
CA PRO A 175 34.48 37.81 -10.31
C PRO A 175 33.51 36.79 -10.91
N PRO A 176 33.99 35.58 -11.25
CA PRO A 176 33.10 34.48 -11.60
C PRO A 176 32.20 34.13 -10.39
N PRO A 177 30.90 33.90 -10.61
CA PRO A 177 29.99 33.41 -9.57
C PRO A 177 30.47 32.06 -9.01
N ALA A 178 30.38 31.88 -7.69
CA ALA A 178 30.80 30.65 -7.02
C ALA A 178 29.69 30.10 -6.11
N ALA A 179 29.09 28.98 -6.51
CA ALA A 179 28.13 28.20 -5.74
C ALA A 179 28.29 26.70 -6.05
N PHE A 180 27.59 25.83 -5.31
CA PHE A 180 27.69 24.37 -5.46
C PHE A 180 26.52 23.71 -6.19
N GLY A 181 25.42 24.46 -6.40
CA GLY A 181 24.20 23.97 -7.02
C GLY A 181 24.25 23.88 -8.55
N PRO A 182 23.18 23.39 -9.19
CA PRO A 182 23.12 23.22 -10.63
C PRO A 182 22.99 24.57 -11.36
N LEU A 183 23.56 24.65 -12.57
CA LEU A 183 23.40 25.74 -13.50
C LEU A 183 22.04 25.64 -14.21
N ASP A 184 21.34 26.77 -14.29
CA ASP A 184 20.08 26.86 -15.01
C ASP A 184 20.31 26.68 -16.53
N PRO A 185 19.41 25.96 -17.24
CA PRO A 185 19.56 25.70 -18.67
C PRO A 185 19.55 26.98 -19.54
N THR A 186 19.01 28.09 -19.04
CA THR A 186 18.95 29.38 -19.75
C THR A 186 20.23 30.21 -19.61
N TRP A 187 21.13 29.85 -18.69
CA TRP A 187 22.35 30.62 -18.47
C TRP A 187 23.37 30.38 -19.58
N PRO A 188 24.20 31.39 -19.94
CA PRO A 188 25.09 31.32 -21.11
C PRO A 188 25.97 30.06 -21.16
N GLU A 189 26.45 29.58 -20.01
CA GLU A 189 27.33 28.42 -19.95
C GLU A 189 26.66 27.12 -20.44
N ARG A 190 25.36 26.94 -20.14
CA ARG A 190 24.57 25.80 -20.64
C ARG A 190 23.91 26.15 -21.96
N HIS A 191 23.26 27.30 -22.07
CA HIS A 191 22.47 27.67 -23.23
C HIS A 191 23.27 27.66 -24.54
N ALA A 192 24.55 28.06 -24.51
CA ALA A 192 25.43 28.03 -25.67
C ALA A 192 25.68 26.61 -26.23
N LYS A 193 25.37 25.56 -25.47
CA LYS A 193 25.56 24.14 -25.81
C LYS A 193 24.29 23.44 -26.30
N LEU A 194 23.14 24.12 -26.22
CA LEU A 194 21.83 23.57 -26.55
C LEU A 194 21.72 23.19 -28.04
N GLY A 195 22.49 23.84 -28.92
CA GLY A 195 22.44 23.65 -30.37
C GLY A 195 21.42 24.56 -31.05
N THR A 196 21.19 24.32 -32.34
CA THR A 196 20.39 25.21 -33.20
C THR A 196 18.96 24.71 -33.36
N TYR A 197 17.98 25.51 -32.92
CA TYR A 197 16.54 25.23 -33.00
C TYR A 197 15.86 26.13 -34.04
N ASP A 198 16.06 25.84 -35.32
CA ASP A 198 15.53 26.59 -36.45
C ASP A 198 14.45 25.80 -37.24
N ALA A 199 14.06 26.31 -38.41
CA ALA A 199 13.10 25.63 -39.28
C ALA A 199 13.59 24.25 -39.75
N ALA A 200 14.90 24.06 -39.91
CA ALA A 200 15.47 22.78 -40.29
C ALA A 200 15.34 21.76 -39.15
N TRP A 201 15.65 22.15 -37.90
CA TRP A 201 15.37 21.30 -36.74
C TRP A 201 13.88 20.94 -36.66
N LEU A 202 12.99 21.92 -36.85
CA LEU A 202 11.54 21.69 -36.82
C LEU A 202 11.06 20.75 -37.92
N GLU A 203 11.76 20.65 -39.05
CA GLU A 203 11.45 19.76 -40.17
C GLU A 203 12.06 18.36 -39.99
N SER A 204 13.31 18.25 -39.55
CA SER A 204 14.04 16.97 -39.56
C SER A 204 14.30 16.33 -38.20
N ASP A 205 14.31 17.09 -37.10
CA ASP A 205 14.83 16.62 -35.82
C ASP A 205 13.80 16.71 -34.67
N PHE A 206 12.76 17.55 -34.77
CA PHE A 206 11.67 17.58 -33.79
C PHE A 206 10.97 16.21 -33.65
N PRO A 207 10.68 15.71 -32.43
CA PRO A 207 10.77 16.39 -31.13
C PRO A 207 12.12 16.22 -30.41
N GLY A 208 13.13 15.66 -31.08
CA GLY A 208 14.46 15.41 -30.52
C GLY A 208 15.31 16.66 -30.30
N PHE A 209 16.50 16.45 -29.73
CA PHE A 209 17.51 17.50 -29.56
C PHE A 209 18.09 17.93 -30.91
N ALA A 210 18.57 19.18 -30.95
CA ALA A 210 19.30 19.69 -32.10
C ALA A 210 20.49 18.79 -32.44
N ARG A 211 20.74 18.57 -33.74
CA ARG A 211 21.78 17.65 -34.23
C ARG A 211 23.21 18.08 -33.84
N ASP A 212 23.39 19.37 -33.60
CA ASP A 212 24.62 20.06 -33.22
C ASP A 212 24.72 20.32 -31.71
N LEU A 213 23.80 19.79 -30.91
CA LEU A 213 23.88 19.79 -29.45
C LEU A 213 25.26 19.30 -28.98
N ASP A 214 25.91 20.09 -28.13
CA ASP A 214 27.07 19.65 -27.37
C ASP A 214 26.58 18.84 -26.16
N PRO A 215 26.96 17.56 -26.00
CA PRO A 215 26.56 16.73 -24.86
C PRO A 215 26.88 17.34 -23.48
N GLU A 216 27.83 18.29 -23.40
CA GLU A 216 28.07 19.02 -22.16
C GLU A 216 26.90 19.92 -21.73
N TYR A 217 25.89 20.14 -22.57
CA TYR A 217 24.61 20.76 -22.18
C TYR A 217 23.93 20.01 -21.02
N PHE A 218 24.12 18.69 -20.95
CA PHE A 218 23.55 17.83 -19.90
C PHE A 218 24.32 17.88 -18.58
N MET A 219 25.51 18.49 -18.56
CA MET A 219 26.22 18.78 -17.31
C MET A 219 25.51 19.93 -16.62
N VAL A 220 25.05 19.70 -15.39
CA VAL A 220 24.39 20.75 -14.59
C VAL A 220 25.33 21.34 -13.55
N ALA A 221 26.37 20.62 -13.13
CA ALA A 221 27.38 21.17 -12.23
C ALA A 221 28.29 22.17 -12.98
N PRO A 222 28.80 23.24 -12.32
CA PRO A 222 29.83 24.10 -12.89
C PRO A 222 31.13 23.36 -13.24
N PRO A 223 32.01 23.89 -14.11
CA PRO A 223 33.17 23.16 -14.64
C PRO A 223 34.16 22.70 -13.57
N ASP A 224 34.29 23.45 -12.47
CA ASP A 224 35.16 23.14 -11.33
C ASP A 224 34.61 22.03 -10.42
N GLN A 225 33.43 21.49 -10.74
CA GLN A 225 32.77 20.36 -10.07
C GLN A 225 32.62 19.13 -10.99
N ARG A 226 33.33 19.10 -12.12
CA ARG A 226 33.28 18.01 -13.11
C ARG A 226 34.58 17.19 -13.09
N LEU A 227 34.45 15.88 -13.20
CA LEU A 227 35.58 14.96 -13.33
C LEU A 227 36.07 14.88 -14.78
N PRO A 228 37.35 14.58 -15.03
CA PRO A 228 37.84 14.27 -16.38
C PRO A 228 37.17 13.04 -17.01
N GLY A 229 36.76 12.07 -16.18
CA GLY A 229 36.06 10.85 -16.56
C GLY A 229 34.86 10.60 -15.64
N PHE A 230 34.57 9.34 -15.31
CA PHE A 230 33.50 8.95 -14.38
C PHE A 230 34.07 8.48 -13.05
N PHE A 231 33.23 8.48 -12.01
CA PHE A 231 33.60 7.94 -10.70
C PHE A 231 33.95 6.45 -10.82
N GLN A 232 34.97 6.05 -10.08
CA GLN A 232 35.43 4.67 -9.95
C GLN A 232 34.93 4.01 -8.65
N GLY A 233 34.46 4.81 -7.69
CA GLY A 233 34.13 4.34 -6.35
C GLY A 233 35.36 4.37 -5.44
N GLY A 234 35.12 4.58 -4.15
CA GLY A 234 36.16 4.65 -3.12
C GLY A 234 36.91 5.98 -3.04
N GLU A 235 36.66 6.94 -3.95
CA GLU A 235 37.31 8.26 -3.91
C GLU A 235 37.04 8.96 -2.57
N PRO A 236 38.04 9.61 -1.96
CA PRO A 236 37.86 10.27 -0.67
C PRO A 236 36.93 11.48 -0.79
N ILE A 237 36.05 11.64 0.20
CA ILE A 237 35.19 12.82 0.38
C ILE A 237 35.64 13.55 1.65
N ALA A 238 35.87 14.85 1.54
CA ALA A 238 36.08 15.74 2.69
C ALA A 238 35.22 17.01 2.53
N LEU A 239 34.40 17.30 3.53
CA LEU A 239 33.44 18.40 3.54
C LEU A 239 33.71 19.28 4.76
N GLU A 240 34.10 20.53 4.53
CA GLU A 240 34.48 21.46 5.61
C GLU A 240 33.41 22.54 5.75
N GLN A 241 32.95 22.76 6.99
CA GLN A 241 31.96 23.76 7.39
C GLN A 241 30.61 23.62 6.69
N LEU A 242 30.17 22.38 6.45
CA LEU A 242 28.92 22.05 5.77
C LEU A 242 27.92 21.27 6.65
N HIS A 243 28.23 21.07 7.93
CA HIS A 243 27.37 20.40 8.90
C HIS A 243 27.28 21.21 10.20
N PRO A 244 26.11 21.30 10.86
CA PRO A 244 25.91 22.14 12.04
C PRO A 244 26.81 21.74 13.23
N GLU A 245 26.98 20.44 13.47
CA GLU A 245 27.72 19.92 14.65
C GLU A 245 29.19 19.58 14.39
N GLN A 246 29.57 19.31 13.14
CA GLN A 246 30.89 18.77 12.79
C GLN A 246 31.52 19.66 11.74
N ALA A 247 32.62 20.32 12.11
CA ALA A 247 33.32 21.25 11.22
C ALA A 247 33.92 20.55 9.99
N THR A 248 34.22 19.25 10.09
CA THR A 248 34.70 18.44 8.97
C THR A 248 33.97 17.11 8.98
N LEU A 249 33.33 16.77 7.86
CA LEU A 249 32.86 15.43 7.57
C LEU A 249 33.82 14.76 6.59
N THR A 250 34.10 13.48 6.82
CA THR A 250 34.87 12.65 5.90
C THR A 250 34.04 11.43 5.48
N GLY A 251 34.31 10.92 4.28
CA GLY A 251 33.63 9.76 3.73
C GLY A 251 34.33 9.30 2.47
N ARG A 252 33.64 8.44 1.71
CA ARG A 252 34.11 7.95 0.40
C ARG A 252 32.95 7.86 -0.56
N VAL A 253 33.21 8.02 -1.85
CA VAL A 253 32.25 7.68 -2.90
C VAL A 253 31.96 6.18 -2.82
N THR A 254 30.69 5.80 -2.98
CA THR A 254 30.24 4.41 -2.93
C THR A 254 31.01 3.52 -3.92
N GLU A 255 31.31 2.30 -3.49
CA GLU A 255 31.85 1.22 -4.35
C GLU A 255 30.75 0.34 -4.94
N LEU A 256 29.48 0.66 -4.64
CA LEU A 256 28.33 0.06 -5.30
C LEU A 256 28.34 0.40 -6.81
N VAL A 257 27.94 -0.58 -7.60
CA VAL A 257 27.68 -0.45 -9.04
C VAL A 257 26.24 -0.81 -9.31
N ALA A 258 25.57 -0.06 -10.18
CA ALA A 258 24.22 -0.40 -10.59
C ALA A 258 24.25 -1.31 -11.83
N ARG A 259 23.52 -2.41 -11.79
CA ARG A 259 23.31 -3.28 -12.96
C ARG A 259 21.91 -3.11 -13.47
N CYS A 260 21.78 -3.15 -14.79
CA CYS A 260 20.53 -2.92 -15.46
C CYS A 260 20.37 -3.90 -16.61
N PHE A 261 19.21 -4.54 -16.69
CA PHE A 261 18.88 -5.46 -17.75
C PHE A 261 17.52 -5.14 -18.33
N VAL A 262 17.32 -5.41 -19.60
CA VAL A 262 16.04 -5.24 -20.28
C VAL A 262 15.67 -6.49 -21.06
N THR A 263 14.37 -6.76 -21.18
CA THR A 263 13.85 -7.69 -22.20
C THR A 263 13.16 -6.90 -23.29
N ARG A 264 13.31 -7.35 -24.54
CA ARG A 264 12.69 -6.70 -25.70
C ARG A 264 11.47 -7.46 -26.18
N ALA A 265 10.51 -6.77 -26.78
CA ALA A 265 9.29 -7.36 -27.33
C ALA A 265 9.55 -8.45 -28.38
N SER A 266 10.66 -8.35 -29.11
CA SER A 266 11.08 -9.35 -30.10
C SER A 266 11.71 -10.61 -29.50
N ARG A 267 12.11 -10.57 -28.23
CA ARG A 267 12.80 -11.66 -27.53
C ARG A 267 12.54 -11.55 -26.03
N GLU A 268 11.32 -11.90 -25.62
CA GLU A 268 10.87 -11.69 -24.23
C GLU A 268 11.65 -12.52 -23.20
N ASP A 269 12.26 -13.64 -23.62
CA ASP A 269 12.97 -14.59 -22.74
C ASP A 269 14.48 -14.28 -22.55
N ALA A 270 15.00 -13.19 -23.12
CA ALA A 270 16.43 -12.89 -23.08
C ALA A 270 16.70 -11.53 -22.43
N LEU A 271 17.29 -11.53 -21.22
CA LEU A 271 17.86 -10.33 -20.61
C LEU A 271 19.05 -9.81 -21.45
N GLU A 272 19.00 -8.53 -21.79
CA GLU A 272 20.09 -7.75 -22.39
C GLU A 272 20.62 -6.78 -21.32
N GLU A 273 21.92 -6.80 -21.04
CA GLU A 273 22.52 -5.89 -20.06
C GLU A 273 22.76 -4.50 -20.66
N ILE A 274 22.33 -3.46 -19.95
CA ILE A 274 22.62 -2.07 -20.24
C ILE A 274 23.75 -1.64 -19.30
N GLY A 275 24.93 -1.40 -19.87
CA GLY A 275 26.07 -0.90 -19.12
C GLY A 275 25.76 0.45 -18.46
N THR A 276 25.99 0.54 -17.15
CA THR A 276 25.78 1.77 -16.38
C THR A 276 27.11 2.34 -15.89
N ARG A 277 27.11 3.63 -15.52
CA ARG A 277 28.25 4.34 -14.93
C ARG A 277 27.77 5.29 -13.85
N LEU A 278 28.52 5.43 -12.76
CA LEU A 278 28.26 6.48 -11.77
C LEU A 278 28.66 7.85 -12.37
N GLU A 279 27.66 8.68 -12.68
CA GLU A 279 27.89 9.97 -13.36
C GLU A 279 27.57 11.19 -12.51
N THR A 280 26.74 11.07 -11.48
CA THR A 280 26.39 12.21 -10.62
C THR A 280 26.44 11.81 -9.17
N LEU A 281 27.10 12.65 -8.36
CA LEU A 281 27.06 12.58 -6.91
C LEU A 281 26.41 13.86 -6.38
N VAL A 282 25.30 13.72 -5.66
CA VAL A 282 24.67 14.84 -4.96
C VAL A 282 24.94 14.70 -3.47
N LEU A 283 25.53 15.73 -2.87
CA LEU A 283 25.88 15.75 -1.46
C LEU A 283 24.85 16.58 -0.68
N LEU A 284 24.38 16.01 0.44
CA LEU A 284 23.46 16.64 1.39
C LEU A 284 24.12 16.64 2.78
N PRO A 285 25.17 17.47 2.98
CA PRO A 285 26.07 17.31 4.11
C PRO A 285 25.38 17.59 5.45
N ASN A 286 24.44 18.52 5.48
CA ASN A 286 23.71 18.94 6.68
C ASN A 286 22.84 17.84 7.31
N ILE A 287 22.47 16.81 6.54
CA ILE A 287 21.76 15.61 7.03
C ILE A 287 22.61 14.34 6.94
N ARG A 288 23.91 14.47 6.64
CA ARG A 288 24.87 13.36 6.49
C ARG A 288 24.49 12.35 5.41
N ARG A 289 24.06 12.83 4.23
CA ARG A 289 23.59 11.98 3.13
C ARG A 289 24.26 12.31 1.80
N MET A 290 24.31 11.31 0.92
CA MET A 290 24.65 11.47 -0.48
C MET A 290 23.65 10.72 -1.36
N ILE A 291 23.56 11.12 -2.63
CA ILE A 291 22.80 10.42 -3.65
C ILE A 291 23.76 10.10 -4.79
N ALA A 292 23.82 8.82 -5.17
CA ALA A 292 24.60 8.34 -6.30
C ALA A 292 23.65 8.01 -7.46
N ILE A 293 23.85 8.65 -8.61
CA ILE A 293 23.05 8.43 -9.82
C ILE A 293 23.93 7.71 -10.85
N PHE A 294 23.55 6.47 -11.13
CA PHE A 294 24.13 5.65 -12.17
C PHE A 294 23.30 5.78 -13.45
N ARG A 295 23.97 5.97 -14.59
CA ARG A 295 23.30 6.14 -15.88
C ARG A 295 23.60 5.00 -16.83
N GLY A 296 22.53 4.35 -17.27
CA GLY A 296 22.52 3.49 -18.46
C GLY A 296 21.87 4.20 -19.65
N VAL A 297 22.31 3.87 -20.86
CA VAL A 297 21.67 4.32 -22.10
C VAL A 297 21.57 3.13 -23.05
N ALA A 298 20.37 2.86 -23.54
CA ALA A 298 20.12 1.84 -24.54
C ALA A 298 19.39 2.44 -25.75
N ARG A 299 19.68 1.92 -26.95
CA ARG A 299 18.89 2.25 -28.13
C ARG A 299 17.53 1.57 -28.04
N VAL A 300 16.49 2.30 -28.41
CA VAL A 300 15.11 1.82 -28.50
C VAL A 300 14.54 2.14 -29.87
N GLU A 301 13.60 1.31 -30.31
CA GLU A 301 12.97 1.50 -31.62
C GLU A 301 11.76 2.43 -31.51
N GLU A 302 11.08 2.45 -30.36
CA GLU A 302 9.89 3.26 -30.10
C GLU A 302 10.23 4.53 -29.31
N ASP A 303 9.49 5.61 -29.53
CA ASP A 303 9.69 6.92 -28.85
C ASP A 303 9.22 6.94 -27.39
N ASP A 304 8.52 5.89 -26.94
CA ASP A 304 8.14 5.63 -25.55
C ASP A 304 8.84 4.39 -24.95
N ALA A 305 9.79 3.79 -25.69
CA ALA A 305 10.46 2.53 -25.36
C ALA A 305 9.49 1.34 -25.15
N ARG A 306 8.36 1.28 -25.86
CA ARG A 306 7.42 0.14 -25.82
C ARG A 306 8.05 -1.18 -26.27
N ASP A 307 9.09 -1.13 -27.10
CA ASP A 307 9.90 -2.27 -27.47
C ASP A 307 10.63 -2.88 -26.26
N VAL A 308 10.71 -2.18 -25.13
CA VAL A 308 11.21 -2.71 -23.84
C VAL A 308 10.05 -3.22 -22.98
N LYS A 309 10.04 -4.53 -22.74
CA LYS A 309 8.97 -5.23 -22.01
C LYS A 309 9.20 -5.21 -20.51
N CYS A 310 10.41 -5.56 -20.08
CA CYS A 310 10.82 -5.53 -18.69
C CYS A 310 12.13 -4.77 -18.55
N LEU A 311 12.28 -4.05 -17.44
CA LEU A 311 13.53 -3.50 -16.95
C LEU A 311 13.78 -4.11 -15.58
N LEU A 312 14.98 -4.66 -15.37
CA LEU A 312 15.45 -5.17 -14.09
C LEU A 312 16.65 -4.33 -13.65
N ALA A 313 16.62 -3.79 -12.44
CA ALA A 313 17.71 -3.01 -11.86
C ALA A 313 18.17 -3.61 -10.52
N ALA A 314 19.48 -3.57 -10.28
CA ALA A 314 20.13 -4.10 -9.09
C ALA A 314 21.33 -3.23 -8.68
N LEU A 315 21.76 -3.36 -7.43
CA LEU A 315 23.05 -2.89 -6.96
C LEU A 315 23.94 -4.09 -6.65
N GLU A 316 25.23 -3.98 -6.98
CA GLU A 316 26.26 -4.95 -6.64
C GLU A 316 27.49 -4.23 -6.09
N ARG A 317 28.40 -4.98 -5.46
CA ARG A 317 29.75 -4.47 -5.17
C ARG A 317 30.63 -4.69 -6.39
N ARG A 318 31.41 -3.67 -6.76
CA ARG A 318 32.32 -3.73 -7.91
C ARG A 318 33.24 -4.96 -7.92
N GLY A 319 33.67 -5.43 -6.75
CA GLY A 319 34.57 -6.58 -6.59
C GLY A 319 33.88 -7.95 -6.56
N SER A 320 32.56 -8.03 -6.62
CA SER A 320 31.82 -9.30 -6.48
C SER A 320 30.56 -9.33 -7.35
N PRO A 321 30.71 -9.29 -8.69
CA PRO A 321 29.56 -9.29 -9.59
C PRO A 321 28.88 -10.66 -9.64
N ARG A 322 27.54 -10.67 -9.68
CA ARG A 322 26.75 -11.91 -9.85
C ARG A 322 26.65 -12.27 -11.35
N PRO A 323 26.57 -13.55 -11.71
CA PRO A 323 26.42 -13.96 -13.11
C PRO A 323 25.05 -13.54 -13.68
N LYS A 324 24.92 -13.41 -15.01
CA LYS A 324 23.66 -13.00 -15.65
C LYS A 324 22.51 -13.98 -15.31
N GLU A 325 22.83 -15.26 -15.20
CA GLU A 325 21.90 -16.35 -14.92
C GLU A 325 21.16 -16.15 -13.59
N HIS A 326 21.81 -15.49 -12.61
CA HIS A 326 21.16 -15.07 -11.35
C HIS A 326 19.96 -14.17 -11.64
N TYR A 327 20.13 -13.18 -12.51
CA TYR A 327 19.09 -12.21 -12.86
C TYR A 327 17.99 -12.80 -13.72
N ASP A 328 18.32 -13.75 -14.61
CA ASP A 328 17.29 -14.50 -15.34
C ASP A 328 16.38 -15.27 -14.36
N ALA A 329 16.95 -15.89 -13.33
CA ALA A 329 16.18 -16.60 -12.30
C ALA A 329 15.33 -15.64 -11.44
N VAL A 330 15.89 -14.50 -11.00
CA VAL A 330 15.16 -13.48 -10.23
C VAL A 330 14.00 -12.91 -11.04
N LEU A 331 14.23 -12.62 -12.32
CA LEU A 331 13.19 -12.15 -13.24
C LEU A 331 12.05 -13.16 -13.36
N ALA A 332 12.37 -14.44 -13.57
CA ALA A 332 11.36 -15.49 -13.67
C ALA A 332 10.51 -15.62 -12.40
N GLN A 333 11.14 -15.59 -11.22
CA GLN A 333 10.43 -15.65 -9.94
C GLN A 333 9.52 -14.45 -9.71
N ARG A 334 9.99 -13.23 -10.01
CA ARG A 334 9.21 -11.99 -9.83
C ARG A 334 8.10 -11.81 -10.85
N LEU A 335 8.20 -12.46 -12.02
CA LEU A 335 7.13 -12.48 -13.03
C LEU A 335 6.09 -13.58 -12.79
N ASP A 336 6.29 -14.47 -11.81
CA ASP A 336 5.33 -15.51 -11.47
C ASP A 336 3.98 -14.91 -11.07
N LYS A 337 2.89 -15.44 -11.66
CA LYS A 337 1.54 -14.88 -11.46
C LYS A 337 0.99 -15.07 -10.06
N LYS A 338 1.44 -16.11 -9.34
CA LYS A 338 0.94 -16.45 -8.01
C LYS A 338 1.81 -15.85 -6.91
N LYS A 339 3.12 -15.98 -7.02
CA LYS A 339 4.09 -15.63 -5.95
C LYS A 339 4.94 -14.40 -6.26
N GLY A 340 4.92 -13.88 -7.49
CA GLY A 340 5.81 -12.80 -7.90
C GLY A 340 5.67 -11.52 -7.08
N HIS A 341 4.46 -11.23 -6.56
CA HIS A 341 4.21 -10.08 -5.68
C HIS A 341 4.90 -10.18 -4.32
N LEU A 342 5.09 -11.40 -3.79
CA LEU A 342 5.83 -11.64 -2.55
C LEU A 342 7.33 -11.53 -2.80
N VAL A 343 7.83 -12.20 -3.85
CA VAL A 343 9.25 -12.17 -4.22
C VAL A 343 9.71 -10.75 -4.58
N ALA A 344 8.81 -9.89 -5.05
CA ALA A 344 9.11 -8.48 -5.32
C ALA A 344 9.58 -7.69 -4.07
N LEU A 345 9.26 -8.16 -2.86
CA LEU A 345 9.66 -7.56 -1.59
C LEU A 345 11.08 -7.97 -1.13
N ARG A 346 11.68 -8.97 -1.79
CA ARG A 346 12.98 -9.55 -1.45
C ARG A 346 14.16 -8.78 -2.08
N ASP A 347 14.57 -7.70 -1.43
CA ASP A 347 15.70 -6.85 -1.82
C ASP A 347 17.04 -7.58 -1.98
N ARG A 348 17.34 -8.61 -1.17
CA ARG A 348 18.65 -9.31 -1.20
C ARG A 348 18.99 -9.94 -2.57
N ASP A 349 17.97 -10.23 -3.38
CA ASP A 349 18.14 -10.74 -4.74
C ASP A 349 18.79 -9.72 -5.68
N LEU A 350 18.57 -8.43 -5.40
CA LEU A 350 18.94 -7.30 -6.25
C LEU A 350 19.85 -6.29 -5.53
N LEU A 351 20.33 -6.61 -4.33
CA LEU A 351 21.29 -5.84 -3.56
C LEU A 351 22.52 -6.70 -3.24
N PRO A 352 23.69 -6.10 -2.98
CA PRO A 352 24.84 -6.88 -2.54
C PRO A 352 24.59 -7.48 -1.17
N ASP A 353 25.24 -8.61 -0.91
CA ASP A 353 25.26 -9.16 0.44
C ASP A 353 25.94 -8.18 1.41
N PRO A 354 25.39 -8.00 2.63
CA PRO A 354 26.02 -7.17 3.64
C PRO A 354 27.39 -7.75 4.03
N ASP A 355 28.36 -6.87 4.31
CA ASP A 355 29.67 -7.35 4.78
C ASP A 355 29.51 -8.10 6.11
N PRO A 356 30.34 -9.11 6.39
CA PRO A 356 30.35 -9.76 7.70
C PRO A 356 30.57 -8.72 8.82
N GLY A 357 29.57 -8.52 9.68
CA GLY A 357 29.60 -7.53 10.76
C GLY A 357 29.18 -6.11 10.38
N ALA A 358 28.76 -5.87 9.13
CA ALA A 358 28.11 -4.60 8.76
C ALA A 358 26.81 -4.40 9.57
N PRO A 359 26.46 -3.14 9.90
CA PRO A 359 25.15 -2.86 10.46
C PRO A 359 24.07 -3.37 9.52
N ALA A 360 22.98 -3.88 10.08
CA ALA A 360 21.81 -4.21 9.29
C ALA A 360 21.36 -2.98 8.50
N LEU A 361 20.81 -3.20 7.29
CA LEU A 361 20.21 -2.13 6.52
C LEU A 361 19.20 -1.37 7.40
N PRO A 362 19.26 -0.03 7.46
CA PRO A 362 18.37 0.73 8.33
C PRO A 362 16.89 0.48 8.01
N ASP A 363 16.11 0.21 9.06
CA ASP A 363 14.64 0.07 9.02
C ASP A 363 13.98 1.48 9.02
N GLU A 364 14.30 2.27 8.00
CA GLU A 364 13.56 3.49 7.67
C GLU A 364 12.33 3.11 6.82
N LYS A 365 11.24 3.90 6.85
CA LYS A 365 9.95 3.57 6.19
C LYS A 365 10.17 3.17 4.72
N ILE A 366 9.87 1.91 4.37
CA ILE A 366 10.13 1.34 3.04
C ILE A 366 8.90 1.46 2.14
N SER A 367 7.69 1.46 2.71
CA SER A 367 6.42 1.61 1.99
C SER A 367 5.26 2.01 2.89
N ASP A 368 4.16 2.53 2.33
CA ASP A 368 2.84 2.53 3.01
C ASP A 368 2.32 1.09 3.23
N MET A 369 2.94 0.10 2.59
CA MET A 369 2.79 -1.32 2.92
C MET A 369 3.26 -1.64 4.34
N ASP A 370 4.22 -0.90 4.92
CA ASP A 370 4.60 -1.07 6.33
C ASP A 370 3.43 -0.72 7.27
N ASP A 371 2.58 0.24 6.90
CA ASP A 371 1.36 0.56 7.66
C ASP A 371 0.28 -0.51 7.46
N LEU A 372 0.30 -1.22 6.32
CA LEU A 372 -0.58 -2.33 5.99
C LEU A 372 -0.13 -3.62 6.69
N LEU A 373 1.18 -3.90 6.77
CA LEU A 373 1.81 -4.99 7.52
C LEU A 373 1.79 -4.74 9.03
N ARG A 374 1.87 -3.49 9.50
CA ARG A 374 1.60 -3.15 10.91
C ARG A 374 0.12 -3.31 11.26
N ARG A 375 -0.79 -3.07 10.30
CA ARG A 375 -2.20 -3.44 10.39
C ARG A 375 -2.40 -4.96 10.30
N GLU A 376 -1.57 -5.69 9.55
CA GLU A 376 -1.46 -7.14 9.66
C GLU A 376 -0.90 -7.55 11.02
N GLY A 377 -0.02 -6.79 11.65
CA GLY A 377 0.39 -6.99 13.04
C GLY A 377 -0.74 -6.78 14.05
N VAL A 378 -1.87 -6.18 13.64
CA VAL A 378 -3.15 -6.15 14.38
C VAL A 378 -3.99 -7.39 14.03
N LEU A 379 -3.94 -7.89 12.79
CA LEU A 379 -4.55 -9.15 12.34
C LEU A 379 -3.87 -10.39 12.97
N GLU A 380 -2.55 -10.49 12.97
CA GLU A 380 -1.73 -11.48 13.67
C GLU A 380 -1.93 -11.39 15.18
N ARG A 381 -1.96 -10.19 15.78
CA ARG A 381 -2.29 -10.06 17.21
C ARG A 381 -3.68 -10.63 17.51
N ARG A 382 -4.68 -10.32 16.69
CA ARG A 382 -6.06 -10.83 16.88
C ARG A 382 -6.17 -12.33 16.59
N SER A 383 -5.47 -12.83 15.57
CA SER A 383 -5.40 -14.25 15.21
C SER A 383 -4.64 -15.08 16.24
N ARG A 384 -3.56 -14.52 16.80
CA ARG A 384 -2.77 -15.15 17.86
C ARG A 384 -3.45 -15.07 19.23
N GLU A 385 -4.13 -13.97 19.54
CA GLU A 385 -5.02 -13.92 20.71
C GLU A 385 -6.13 -14.98 20.61
N ARG A 386 -6.67 -15.21 19.39
CA ARG A 386 -7.61 -16.30 19.10
C ARG A 386 -6.96 -17.68 19.28
N ALA A 387 -5.83 -17.95 18.64
CA ALA A 387 -5.13 -19.23 18.71
C ALA A 387 -4.57 -19.54 20.12
N GLN A 388 -4.17 -18.52 20.89
CA GLN A 388 -3.72 -18.67 22.28
C GLN A 388 -4.89 -19.06 23.17
N ARG A 389 -6.06 -18.43 22.98
CA ARG A 389 -7.29 -18.82 23.68
C ARG A 389 -7.72 -20.25 23.31
N GLU A 390 -7.55 -20.64 22.05
CA GLU A 390 -7.79 -22.02 21.59
C GLU A 390 -6.80 -23.02 22.23
N LEU A 391 -5.51 -22.69 22.33
CA LEU A 391 -4.49 -23.51 23.01
C LEU A 391 -4.75 -23.62 24.51
N ASP A 392 -5.05 -22.51 25.19
CA ASP A 392 -5.37 -22.49 26.63
C ASP A 392 -6.62 -23.33 26.91
N SER A 393 -7.62 -23.24 26.03
CA SER A 393 -8.82 -24.07 26.06
C SER A 393 -8.48 -25.56 25.86
N ALA A 394 -7.61 -25.89 24.90
CA ALA A 394 -7.16 -27.26 24.66
C ALA A 394 -6.37 -27.83 25.87
N ARG A 395 -5.42 -27.08 26.45
CA ARG A 395 -4.68 -27.48 27.65
C ARG A 395 -5.59 -27.73 28.85
N MET A 396 -6.58 -26.86 29.03
CA MET A 396 -7.56 -27.01 30.11
C MET A 396 -8.43 -28.24 29.90
N SER A 397 -8.87 -28.52 28.68
CA SER A 397 -9.67 -29.71 28.38
C SER A 397 -8.92 -31.02 28.67
N VAL A 398 -7.59 -31.06 28.51
CA VAL A 398 -6.77 -32.23 28.85
C VAL A 398 -6.48 -32.35 30.35
N ARG A 399 -6.25 -31.23 31.06
CA ARG A 399 -6.15 -31.22 32.54
C ARG A 399 -7.41 -31.75 33.22
N VAL A 400 -8.57 -31.43 32.65
CA VAL A 400 -9.88 -31.85 33.17
C VAL A 400 -10.08 -33.36 33.07
N LEU A 401 -9.40 -34.05 32.14
CA LEU A 401 -9.41 -35.51 32.03
C LEU A 401 -8.43 -36.20 32.99
N GLY A 402 -7.83 -35.46 33.93
CA GLY A 402 -6.81 -35.96 34.88
C GLY A 402 -5.44 -36.20 34.25
N ILE A 403 -5.25 -35.74 33.01
CA ILE A 403 -4.02 -35.92 32.24
C ILE A 403 -3.24 -34.62 32.31
N ASP A 404 -1.97 -34.66 32.73
CA ASP A 404 -1.14 -33.47 32.68
C ASP A 404 -0.86 -33.09 31.20
N PRO A 405 -1.33 -31.92 30.73
CA PRO A 405 -1.06 -31.46 29.36
C PRO A 405 0.44 -31.29 29.09
N ASP A 406 1.26 -31.13 30.14
CA ASP A 406 2.72 -31.08 30.00
C ASP A 406 3.30 -32.48 29.69
N GLU A 407 2.73 -33.56 30.23
CA GLU A 407 3.11 -34.95 29.92
C GLU A 407 2.65 -35.42 28.53
N LYS A 408 1.56 -34.83 28.00
CA LYS A 408 1.06 -35.07 26.63
C LYS A 408 1.72 -34.19 25.57
N GLY A 409 2.66 -33.33 25.95
CA GLY A 409 3.40 -32.46 25.03
C GLY A 409 2.58 -31.32 24.43
N ILE A 410 1.48 -30.91 25.08
CA ILE A 410 0.71 -29.74 24.64
C ILE A 410 1.50 -28.48 25.07
N PRO A 411 1.75 -27.50 24.18
CA PRO A 411 2.51 -26.29 24.53
C PRO A 411 1.78 -25.44 25.58
N ARG A 412 2.51 -24.81 26.52
CA ARG A 412 1.93 -23.94 27.60
C ARG A 412 1.42 -22.61 27.10
N GLU A 413 2.16 -22.05 26.17
CA GLU A 413 1.82 -20.87 25.41
C GLU A 413 2.10 -21.20 23.95
N LEU A 414 1.40 -20.53 23.03
CA LEU A 414 1.83 -20.54 21.65
C LEU A 414 3.25 -20.00 21.64
N PRO A 415 4.18 -20.66 20.92
CA PRO A 415 5.56 -20.18 20.83
C PRO A 415 5.53 -18.69 20.50
N PRO A 416 6.34 -17.85 21.18
CA PRO A 416 6.34 -16.40 20.99
C PRO A 416 6.33 -16.09 19.50
N PRO A 417 5.60 -15.05 19.04
CA PRO A 417 5.49 -14.83 17.62
C PRO A 417 6.92 -14.67 17.15
N GLU A 418 7.30 -15.45 16.15
CA GLU A 418 8.49 -15.11 15.41
C GLU A 418 8.30 -13.65 15.04
N ALA A 419 9.32 -12.82 15.36
CA ALA A 419 9.24 -11.41 15.03
C ALA A 419 8.79 -11.32 13.56
N PRO A 420 7.79 -10.48 13.25
CA PRO A 420 7.22 -10.44 11.90
C PRO A 420 8.40 -10.38 10.94
N PRO A 421 8.47 -11.33 9.98
CA PRO A 421 9.63 -11.45 9.12
C PRO A 421 9.88 -10.09 8.49
N LYS A 422 11.15 -9.76 8.28
CA LYS A 422 11.45 -8.55 7.49
C LYS A 422 10.77 -8.69 6.13
N LEU A 423 10.46 -7.55 5.47
CA LEU A 423 9.87 -7.57 4.13
C LEU A 423 10.61 -8.53 3.17
N ASP A 424 11.93 -8.58 3.36
CA ASP A 424 12.89 -9.39 2.60
C ASP A 424 12.91 -10.89 2.95
N GLU A 425 12.17 -11.32 3.97
CA GLU A 425 12.05 -12.71 4.46
C GLU A 425 10.62 -13.25 4.29
N LEU A 426 9.67 -12.41 3.83
CA LEU A 426 8.28 -12.77 3.65
C LEU A 426 8.04 -13.97 2.70
N PRO A 427 8.74 -14.09 1.55
CA PRO A 427 8.54 -15.24 0.66
C PRO A 427 8.85 -16.57 1.36
N GLU A 428 10.00 -16.67 2.03
CA GLU A 428 10.43 -17.89 2.72
C GLU A 428 9.54 -18.17 3.94
N TYR A 429 9.12 -17.12 4.65
CA TYR A 429 8.18 -17.24 5.77
C TYR A 429 6.84 -17.83 5.31
N MET A 430 6.25 -17.29 4.25
CA MET A 430 4.98 -17.80 3.72
C MET A 430 5.10 -19.24 3.22
N GLU A 431 6.20 -19.59 2.54
CA GLU A 431 6.43 -20.98 2.12
C GLU A 431 6.59 -21.94 3.31
N ARG A 432 7.28 -21.51 4.37
CA ARG A 432 7.38 -22.30 5.61
C ARG A 432 6.02 -22.50 6.25
N VAL A 433 5.22 -21.44 6.36
CA VAL A 433 3.87 -21.50 6.94
C VAL A 433 2.95 -22.40 6.11
N GLU A 434 2.95 -22.28 4.79
CA GLU A 434 2.18 -23.14 3.88
C GLU A 434 2.62 -24.61 3.98
N ALA A 435 3.93 -24.87 3.99
CA ALA A 435 4.49 -26.22 4.09
C ALA A 435 4.21 -26.85 5.46
N GLU A 436 4.31 -26.07 6.53
CA GLU A 436 3.99 -26.52 7.88
C GLU A 436 2.50 -26.79 8.05
N ALA A 437 1.62 -25.93 7.52
CA ALA A 437 0.18 -26.17 7.49
C ALA A 437 -0.15 -27.45 6.72
N ALA A 438 0.44 -27.66 5.54
CA ALA A 438 0.25 -28.87 4.74
C ALA A 438 0.78 -30.13 5.45
N ARG A 439 1.93 -30.04 6.13
CA ARG A 439 2.50 -31.14 6.92
C ARG A 439 1.59 -31.48 8.10
N LEU A 440 1.16 -30.49 8.87
CA LEU A 440 0.26 -30.67 10.01
C LEU A 440 -1.08 -31.25 9.56
N GLU A 441 -1.62 -30.81 8.43
CA GLU A 441 -2.85 -31.38 7.86
C GLU A 441 -2.65 -32.85 7.43
N ALA A 442 -1.52 -33.18 6.81
CA ALA A 442 -1.19 -34.55 6.43
C ALA A 442 -0.97 -35.45 7.66
N GLU A 443 -0.22 -34.99 8.66
CA GLU A 443 -0.01 -35.70 9.93
C GLU A 443 -1.30 -35.86 10.72
N ALA A 444 -2.17 -34.86 10.73
CA ALA A 444 -3.48 -34.94 11.37
C ALA A 444 -4.36 -35.98 10.67
N LYS A 445 -4.36 -36.03 9.33
CA LYS A 445 -5.05 -37.07 8.55
C LYS A 445 -4.53 -38.47 8.86
N VAL A 446 -3.20 -38.64 8.96
CA VAL A 446 -2.58 -39.93 9.32
C VAL A 446 -2.91 -40.32 10.75
N ARG A 447 -2.72 -39.44 11.74
CA ARG A 447 -3.07 -39.69 13.16
C ARG A 447 -4.55 -39.97 13.34
N GLN A 448 -5.42 -39.28 12.59
CA GLN A 448 -6.86 -39.51 12.62
C GLN A 448 -7.21 -40.89 12.05
N ALA A 449 -6.55 -41.31 10.96
CA ALA A 449 -6.72 -42.64 10.39
C ALA A 449 -6.20 -43.75 11.32
N GLU A 450 -5.00 -43.59 11.90
CA GLU A 450 -4.41 -44.53 12.86
C GLU A 450 -5.21 -44.63 14.15
N ALA A 451 -5.70 -43.50 14.69
CA ALA A 451 -6.58 -43.49 15.86
C ALA A 451 -7.93 -44.16 15.58
N LEU A 452 -8.49 -44.00 14.37
CA LEU A 452 -9.69 -44.72 13.93
C LEU A 452 -9.44 -46.23 13.86
N ASP A 453 -8.30 -46.65 13.31
CA ASP A 453 -7.95 -48.07 13.16
C ASP A 453 -7.59 -48.73 14.51
N GLN A 454 -6.94 -48.01 15.42
CA GLN A 454 -6.67 -48.48 16.78
C GLN A 454 -7.97 -48.58 17.60
N ALA A 455 -8.88 -47.62 17.45
CA ALA A 455 -10.20 -47.68 18.05
C ALA A 455 -11.02 -48.85 17.48
N ARG A 456 -10.94 -49.11 16.16
CA ARG A 456 -11.53 -50.27 15.47
C ARG A 456 -11.10 -51.57 16.11
N GLN A 457 -9.80 -51.74 16.32
CA GLN A 457 -9.24 -52.95 16.89
C GLN A 457 -9.66 -53.14 18.37
N ASN A 458 -9.54 -52.11 19.20
CA ASN A 458 -9.86 -52.20 20.63
C ASN A 458 -11.35 -52.42 20.93
N LEU A 459 -12.26 -51.86 20.12
CA LEU A 459 -13.71 -51.98 20.32
C LEU A 459 -14.31 -53.24 19.67
N ALA A 460 -13.69 -53.75 18.60
CA ALA A 460 -14.03 -55.05 18.03
C ALA A 460 -13.77 -56.21 19.03
N GLU A 461 -12.73 -56.11 19.86
CA GLU A 461 -12.48 -57.05 20.96
C GLU A 461 -13.57 -57.05 22.04
N HIS A 462 -14.38 -55.99 22.12
CA HIS A 462 -15.48 -55.83 23.09
C HIS A 462 -16.88 -55.99 22.46
N GLY A 463 -16.97 -56.42 21.19
CA GLY A 463 -18.24 -56.69 20.51
C GLY A 463 -19.06 -55.44 20.13
N ILE A 464 -18.41 -54.27 20.02
CA ILE A 464 -19.05 -52.99 19.69
C ILE A 464 -18.76 -52.64 18.22
N ASP A 465 -19.80 -52.51 17.40
CA ASP A 465 -19.68 -52.13 15.97
C ASP A 465 -19.28 -50.65 15.86
N ILE A 466 -18.07 -50.42 15.36
CA ILE A 466 -17.52 -49.07 15.29
C ILE A 466 -18.18 -48.21 14.21
N ASP A 467 -18.66 -48.78 13.11
CA ASP A 467 -19.29 -47.97 12.07
C ASP A 467 -20.64 -47.46 12.61
N GLU A 468 -21.32 -48.25 13.46
CA GLU A 468 -22.49 -47.81 14.22
C GLU A 468 -22.15 -46.76 15.28
N VAL A 469 -21.04 -46.89 16.02
CA VAL A 469 -20.58 -45.90 17.01
C VAL A 469 -20.07 -44.61 16.36
N ILE A 470 -19.40 -44.69 15.20
CA ILE A 470 -18.93 -43.54 14.43
C ILE A 470 -20.13 -42.85 13.77
N GLU A 471 -21.11 -43.57 13.25
CA GLU A 471 -22.34 -42.97 12.73
C GLU A 471 -23.19 -42.37 13.86
N LYS A 472 -23.23 -43.02 15.03
CA LYS A 472 -23.86 -42.45 16.24
C LYS A 472 -23.10 -41.22 16.76
N SER A 473 -21.77 -41.26 16.76
CA SER A 473 -20.91 -40.12 17.14
C SER A 473 -21.02 -38.98 16.13
N LYS A 474 -21.04 -39.23 14.82
CA LYS A 474 -21.33 -38.19 13.80
C LYS A 474 -22.72 -37.60 13.95
N ARG A 475 -23.72 -38.39 14.38
CA ARG A 475 -25.06 -37.90 14.74
C ARG A 475 -25.07 -37.10 16.05
N GLU A 476 -24.12 -37.34 16.95
CA GLU A 476 -24.06 -36.74 18.29
C GLU A 476 -22.95 -35.65 18.46
N ALA A 477 -22.03 -35.50 17.51
CA ALA A 477 -20.81 -34.66 17.59
C ALA A 477 -21.00 -33.22 17.10
N GLY A 478 -22.17 -32.91 16.52
CA GLY A 478 -22.54 -31.54 16.17
C GLY A 478 -23.34 -30.87 17.29
N GLY A 479 -23.21 -29.55 17.40
CA GLY A 479 -23.99 -28.73 18.32
C GLY A 479 -23.25 -28.23 19.55
N PRO A 480 -23.94 -27.47 20.41
CA PRO A 480 -23.32 -26.80 21.54
C PRO A 480 -22.74 -27.80 22.56
N PRO A 481 -21.71 -27.40 23.32
CA PRO A 481 -21.18 -28.20 24.42
C PRO A 481 -22.30 -28.64 25.35
N ARG A 482 -22.37 -29.93 25.72
CA ARG A 482 -23.40 -30.46 26.64
C ARG A 482 -23.09 -30.21 28.11
N PHE A 483 -21.85 -29.87 28.45
CA PHE A 483 -21.45 -29.62 29.83
C PHE A 483 -22.04 -28.29 30.32
N ARG A 484 -22.73 -28.35 31.47
CA ARG A 484 -23.24 -27.21 32.23
C ARG A 484 -22.75 -27.34 33.66
N ALA A 485 -22.03 -26.36 34.19
CA ALA A 485 -21.39 -26.46 35.49
C ALA A 485 -22.42 -26.63 36.61
N ASP A 486 -23.52 -25.88 36.56
CA ASP A 486 -24.56 -25.94 37.59
C ASP A 486 -25.35 -27.26 37.55
N GLU A 487 -25.63 -27.82 36.38
CA GLU A 487 -26.24 -29.16 36.28
C GLU A 487 -25.27 -30.26 36.75
N HIS A 488 -23.99 -30.13 36.43
CA HIS A 488 -22.97 -31.07 36.88
C HIS A 488 -22.87 -31.05 38.42
N LEU A 489 -22.82 -29.86 39.02
CA LEU A 489 -22.86 -29.68 40.47
C LEU A 489 -24.15 -30.22 41.09
N ALA A 490 -25.30 -30.05 40.45
CA ALA A 490 -26.57 -30.61 40.92
C ALA A 490 -26.54 -32.15 40.93
N ARG A 491 -26.04 -32.78 39.86
CA ARG A 491 -25.86 -34.24 39.79
C ARG A 491 -24.87 -34.75 40.83
N MET A 492 -23.79 -34.02 41.09
CA MET A 492 -22.84 -34.35 42.16
C MET A 492 -23.51 -34.28 43.54
N ARG A 493 -24.35 -33.26 43.80
CA ARG A 493 -25.12 -33.15 45.04
C ARG A 493 -26.13 -34.28 45.21
N GLU A 494 -26.84 -34.63 44.14
CA GLU A 494 -27.76 -35.77 44.12
C GLU A 494 -27.02 -37.08 44.39
N THR A 495 -25.85 -37.27 43.79
CA THR A 495 -25.00 -38.44 44.02
C THR A 495 -24.49 -38.49 45.46
N ALA A 496 -24.09 -37.36 46.04
CA ALA A 496 -23.73 -37.25 47.45
C ALA A 496 -24.91 -37.62 48.37
N GLN A 497 -26.12 -37.16 48.04
CA GLN A 497 -27.33 -37.48 48.81
C GLN A 497 -27.68 -38.97 48.73
N ILE A 498 -27.69 -39.56 47.53
CA ILE A 498 -27.95 -41.00 47.35
C ILE A 498 -26.89 -41.85 48.07
N GLY A 499 -25.61 -41.47 47.97
CA GLY A 499 -24.52 -42.14 48.67
C GLY A 499 -24.71 -42.12 50.19
N ARG A 500 -25.09 -40.96 50.75
CA ARG A 500 -25.45 -40.82 52.17
C ARG A 500 -26.62 -41.73 52.56
N ASP A 501 -27.68 -41.74 51.76
CA ASP A 501 -28.87 -42.54 52.04
C ASP A 501 -28.58 -44.06 52.00
N LEU A 502 -27.55 -44.48 51.24
CA LEU A 502 -27.08 -45.86 51.16
C LEU A 502 -25.94 -46.20 52.15
N GLY A 503 -25.53 -45.27 53.01
CA GLY A 503 -24.51 -45.48 54.04
C GLY A 503 -23.06 -45.43 53.55
N ALA A 504 -22.80 -44.88 52.36
CA ALA A 504 -21.45 -44.63 51.84
C ALA A 504 -20.86 -43.32 52.41
N PRO A 505 -19.54 -43.23 52.67
CA PRO A 505 -18.90 -41.99 53.10
C PRO A 505 -18.80 -41.00 51.95
N MET A 506 -19.42 -39.81 52.09
CA MET A 506 -19.49 -38.77 51.03
C MET A 506 -18.78 -37.46 51.40
N ASP A 507 -18.11 -37.39 52.55
CA ASP A 507 -17.51 -36.17 53.11
C ASP A 507 -16.53 -35.48 52.14
N GLU A 508 -15.74 -36.26 51.39
CA GLU A 508 -14.78 -35.73 50.40
C GLU A 508 -15.48 -35.09 49.19
N LEU A 509 -16.52 -35.75 48.66
CA LEU A 509 -17.28 -35.23 47.51
C LEU A 509 -18.04 -33.95 47.92
N GLU A 510 -18.55 -33.90 49.14
CA GLU A 510 -19.25 -32.74 49.69
C GLU A 510 -18.32 -31.56 49.90
N ALA A 511 -17.15 -31.79 50.51
CA ALA A 511 -16.10 -30.78 50.65
C ALA A 511 -15.65 -30.24 49.27
N GLN A 512 -15.59 -31.10 48.25
CA GLN A 512 -15.26 -30.70 46.88
C GLN A 512 -16.35 -29.84 46.23
N ILE A 513 -17.65 -30.18 46.42
CA ILE A 513 -18.77 -29.39 45.89
C ILE A 513 -18.85 -28.02 46.57
N GLU A 514 -18.47 -27.93 47.85
CA GLU A 514 -18.46 -26.68 48.63
C GLU A 514 -17.21 -25.81 48.37
N ASP A 515 -16.13 -26.36 47.79
CA ASP A 515 -14.91 -25.61 47.42
C ASP A 515 -15.22 -24.54 46.36
N PRO A 516 -15.14 -23.23 46.69
CA PRO A 516 -15.39 -22.16 45.73
C PRO A 516 -14.42 -22.19 44.54
N ALA A 517 -13.18 -22.68 44.73
CA ALA A 517 -12.21 -22.79 43.66
C ALA A 517 -12.59 -23.90 42.67
N PHE A 518 -13.17 -25.00 43.13
CA PHE A 518 -13.67 -26.07 42.27
C PHE A 518 -14.87 -25.61 41.45
N VAL A 519 -15.86 -24.96 42.08
CA VAL A 519 -17.02 -24.39 41.38
C VAL A 519 -16.58 -23.36 40.33
N ALA A 520 -15.63 -22.49 40.67
CA ALA A 520 -15.08 -21.51 39.72
C ALA A 520 -14.35 -22.18 38.54
N ARG A 521 -13.62 -23.28 38.76
CA ARG A 521 -12.98 -24.05 37.69
C ARG A 521 -14.00 -24.64 36.72
N LEU A 522 -15.10 -25.22 37.22
CA LEU A 522 -16.15 -25.79 36.38
C LEU A 522 -16.85 -24.70 35.55
N ARG A 523 -17.19 -23.56 36.15
CA ARG A 523 -17.81 -22.44 35.42
C ARG A 523 -16.88 -21.88 34.34
N LYS A 524 -15.59 -21.71 34.66
CA LYS A 524 -14.59 -21.25 33.69
C LYS A 524 -14.41 -22.24 32.52
N LEU A 525 -14.54 -23.55 32.79
CA LEU A 525 -14.51 -24.59 31.76
C LEU A 525 -15.72 -24.47 30.82
N GLU A 526 -16.92 -24.32 31.37
CA GLU A 526 -18.15 -24.10 30.61
C GLU A 526 -18.05 -22.83 29.74
N GLU A 527 -17.63 -21.70 30.33
CA GLU A 527 -17.43 -20.44 29.62
C GLU A 527 -16.45 -20.58 28.45
N ALA A 528 -15.31 -21.26 28.66
CA ALA A 528 -14.31 -21.48 27.62
C ALA A 528 -14.85 -22.34 26.46
N GLN A 529 -15.58 -23.41 26.78
CA GLN A 529 -16.20 -24.28 25.78
C GLN A 529 -17.26 -23.52 24.96
N LEU A 530 -18.12 -22.74 25.62
CA LEU A 530 -19.14 -21.94 24.96
C LEU A 530 -18.53 -20.82 24.11
N LEU A 531 -17.48 -20.16 24.58
CA LEU A 531 -16.77 -19.13 23.81
C LEU A 531 -16.13 -19.73 22.54
N ALA A 532 -15.45 -20.86 22.65
CA ALA A 532 -14.85 -21.55 21.51
C ALA A 532 -15.92 -21.95 20.50
N TYR A 533 -17.03 -22.52 20.97
CA TYR A 533 -18.16 -22.88 20.11
C TYR A 533 -18.78 -21.65 19.44
N ARG A 534 -19.01 -20.54 20.17
CA ARG A 534 -19.51 -19.28 19.60
C ARG A 534 -18.65 -18.74 18.47
N GLN A 535 -17.35 -18.98 18.48
CA GLN A 535 -16.44 -18.49 17.44
C GLN A 535 -16.30 -19.44 16.25
N ALA A 536 -16.52 -20.75 16.43
CA ALA A 536 -16.14 -21.76 15.46
C ALA A 536 -17.28 -22.70 15.00
N ALA A 537 -18.51 -22.54 15.51
CA ALA A 537 -19.62 -23.46 15.21
C ALA A 537 -19.88 -23.69 13.70
N HIS A 538 -19.64 -22.69 12.83
CA HIS A 538 -19.78 -22.83 11.37
C HIS A 538 -18.71 -23.73 10.72
N HIS A 539 -17.63 -24.06 11.42
CA HIS A 539 -16.64 -25.04 10.97
C HIS A 539 -16.92 -26.46 11.53
N MET A 540 -17.93 -26.62 12.38
CA MET A 540 -18.28 -27.89 13.02
C MET A 540 -19.45 -28.57 12.31
N ALA A 541 -19.64 -29.86 12.60
CA ALA A 541 -20.80 -30.61 12.15
C ALA A 541 -22.11 -30.00 12.70
N PRO A 542 -23.22 -30.01 11.95
CA PRO A 542 -24.48 -29.43 12.39
C PRO A 542 -25.06 -30.10 13.64
N ALA A 543 -25.63 -29.32 14.55
CA ALA A 543 -26.39 -29.84 15.69
C ALA A 543 -27.53 -30.77 15.27
N ALA A 544 -27.79 -31.81 16.05
CA ALA A 544 -29.01 -32.62 15.91
C ALA A 544 -30.26 -31.76 16.16
N LEU A 545 -31.32 -31.98 15.40
CA LEU A 545 -32.60 -31.29 15.62
C LEU A 545 -33.37 -31.95 16.77
N PRO A 546 -34.08 -31.17 17.61
CA PRO A 546 -35.02 -31.71 18.58
C PRO A 546 -36.16 -32.45 17.87
N ASP A 547 -36.72 -33.46 18.53
CA ASP A 547 -37.96 -34.10 18.07
C ASP A 547 -39.18 -33.17 18.24
N ASP A 548 -40.34 -33.57 17.67
CA ASP A 548 -41.56 -32.77 17.69
C ASP A 548 -42.07 -32.44 19.10
N ALA A 549 -41.77 -33.27 20.10
CA ALA A 549 -42.19 -33.03 21.48
C ALA A 549 -41.27 -31.99 22.14
N ALA A 550 -39.95 -32.15 21.99
CA ALA A 550 -38.94 -31.22 22.47
C ALA A 550 -39.06 -29.85 21.79
N GLN A 551 -39.37 -29.79 20.49
CA GLN A 551 -39.63 -28.52 19.81
C GLN A 551 -40.85 -27.78 20.40
N ARG A 552 -41.95 -28.49 20.69
CA ARG A 552 -43.15 -27.89 21.31
C ARG A 552 -42.86 -27.36 22.71
N ASP A 553 -42.07 -28.09 23.50
CA ASP A 553 -41.66 -27.64 24.84
C ASP A 553 -40.76 -26.39 24.75
N LEU A 554 -39.74 -26.41 23.89
CA LEU A 554 -38.85 -25.26 23.65
C LEU A 554 -39.65 -24.02 23.23
N ARG A 555 -40.57 -24.15 22.29
CA ARG A 555 -41.42 -23.04 21.85
C ARG A 555 -42.28 -22.50 22.99
N GLY A 556 -42.95 -23.37 23.74
CA GLY A 556 -43.79 -22.95 24.88
C GLY A 556 -43.00 -22.24 25.97
N ARG A 557 -41.75 -22.68 26.23
CA ARG A 557 -40.84 -22.01 27.17
C ARG A 557 -40.46 -20.61 26.70
N VAL A 558 -40.19 -20.43 25.40
CA VAL A 558 -39.90 -19.11 24.83
C VAL A 558 -41.13 -18.21 24.89
N GLU A 559 -42.31 -18.70 24.52
CA GLU A 559 -43.56 -17.94 24.60
C GLU A 559 -43.87 -17.48 26.04
N ALA A 560 -43.64 -18.34 27.03
CA ALA A 560 -43.78 -17.99 28.44
C ALA A 560 -42.74 -16.95 28.90
N ALA A 561 -41.49 -17.04 28.45
CA ALA A 561 -40.45 -16.06 28.75
C ALA A 561 -40.79 -14.68 28.14
N VAL A 562 -41.25 -14.66 26.89
CA VAL A 562 -41.71 -13.44 26.21
C VAL A 562 -42.89 -12.81 26.95
N ALA A 563 -43.90 -13.60 27.31
CA ALA A 563 -45.08 -13.10 28.02
C ALA A 563 -44.78 -12.52 29.40
N SER A 564 -43.71 -13.00 30.05
CA SER A 564 -43.24 -12.50 31.36
C SER A 564 -42.17 -11.40 31.27
N GLY A 565 -41.67 -11.10 30.06
CA GLY A 565 -40.54 -10.18 29.87
C GLY A 565 -39.21 -10.70 30.44
N GLY A 566 -39.08 -12.01 30.64
CA GLY A 566 -37.89 -12.63 31.21
C GLY A 566 -36.71 -12.69 30.24
N PRO A 567 -35.46 -12.59 30.72
CA PRO A 567 -34.28 -12.74 29.88
C PRO A 567 -34.08 -14.20 29.45
N MET A 568 -33.58 -14.40 28.23
CA MET A 568 -33.23 -15.69 27.64
C MET A 568 -31.73 -15.78 27.34
N ALA A 569 -30.91 -15.04 28.11
CA ALA A 569 -29.47 -15.01 27.93
C ALA A 569 -28.85 -16.39 28.20
N GLY A 570 -27.99 -16.86 27.30
CA GLY A 570 -27.32 -18.17 27.38
C GLY A 570 -28.21 -19.39 27.20
N TRP A 571 -29.50 -19.21 26.84
CA TRP A 571 -30.42 -20.34 26.64
C TRP A 571 -29.98 -21.20 25.46
N ASP A 572 -30.17 -22.51 25.59
CA ASP A 572 -30.04 -23.44 24.48
C ASP A 572 -31.37 -23.53 23.72
N LEU A 573 -31.40 -22.90 22.56
CA LEU A 573 -32.52 -22.82 21.62
C LEU A 573 -32.15 -23.47 20.28
N THR A 574 -31.18 -24.39 20.31
CA THR A 574 -30.70 -25.11 19.12
C THR A 574 -31.84 -25.86 18.45
N GLY A 575 -32.06 -25.58 17.16
CA GLY A 575 -33.14 -26.19 16.38
C GLY A 575 -34.57 -25.80 16.79
N ALA A 576 -34.75 -24.76 17.62
CA ALA A 576 -36.06 -24.32 18.07
C ALA A 576 -36.92 -23.76 16.93
N ASP A 577 -38.22 -24.10 16.91
CA ASP A 577 -39.20 -23.49 16.01
C ASP A 577 -39.80 -22.23 16.66
N LEU A 578 -39.30 -21.07 16.25
CA LEU A 578 -39.69 -19.77 16.77
C LEU A 578 -40.46 -18.93 15.73
N ARG A 579 -40.88 -19.53 14.61
CA ARG A 579 -41.50 -18.82 13.48
C ARG A 579 -42.61 -17.86 13.90
N GLY A 580 -42.53 -16.64 13.38
CA GLY A 580 -43.54 -15.59 13.54
C GLY A 580 -43.71 -15.05 14.96
N LEU A 581 -42.83 -15.42 15.90
CA LEU A 581 -42.90 -14.88 17.26
C LEU A 581 -42.46 -13.41 17.31
N ASP A 582 -43.07 -12.66 18.24
CA ASP A 582 -42.60 -11.34 18.62
C ASP A 582 -41.57 -11.46 19.73
N LEU A 583 -40.31 -11.28 19.36
CA LEU A 583 -39.12 -11.27 20.21
C LEU A 583 -38.52 -9.84 20.26
N SER A 584 -39.31 -8.80 19.97
CA SER A 584 -38.85 -7.42 19.97
C SER A 584 -38.33 -7.02 21.35
N GLY A 585 -37.11 -6.47 21.40
CA GLY A 585 -36.44 -6.12 22.66
C GLY A 585 -36.03 -7.30 23.54
N ALA A 586 -36.18 -8.55 23.08
CA ALA A 586 -35.80 -9.73 23.85
C ALA A 586 -34.30 -9.75 24.18
N VAL A 587 -33.95 -10.24 25.36
CA VAL A 587 -32.55 -10.39 25.79
C VAL A 587 -32.10 -11.82 25.53
N LEU A 588 -31.43 -12.04 24.40
CA LEU A 588 -30.94 -13.32 23.88
C LEU A 588 -29.40 -13.36 23.82
N ARG A 589 -28.74 -12.58 24.70
CA ARG A 589 -27.27 -12.49 24.76
C ARG A 589 -26.69 -13.88 24.94
N GLU A 590 -25.73 -14.22 24.09
CA GLU A 590 -25.03 -15.50 24.14
C GLU A 590 -25.92 -16.76 24.01
N ALA A 591 -27.18 -16.60 23.58
CA ALA A 591 -28.08 -17.72 23.33
C ALA A 591 -27.56 -18.60 22.17
N LEU A 592 -27.81 -19.90 22.28
CA LEU A 592 -27.44 -20.90 21.28
C LEU A 592 -28.64 -21.12 20.38
N LEU A 593 -28.60 -20.56 19.18
CA LEU A 593 -29.68 -20.59 18.18
C LEU A 593 -29.23 -21.34 16.91
N GLU A 594 -28.27 -22.26 17.04
CA GLU A 594 -27.80 -23.03 15.88
C GLU A 594 -29.00 -23.76 15.26
N ARG A 595 -29.21 -23.60 13.95
CA ARG A 595 -30.35 -24.17 13.20
C ARG A 595 -31.75 -23.77 13.70
N ALA A 596 -31.89 -22.73 14.52
CA ALA A 596 -33.20 -22.23 14.92
C ALA A 596 -33.98 -21.68 13.73
N ASP A 597 -35.30 -21.88 13.72
CA ASP A 597 -36.21 -21.35 12.71
C ASP A 597 -36.88 -20.08 13.22
N LEU A 598 -36.36 -18.94 12.76
CA LEU A 598 -36.75 -17.58 13.14
C LEU A 598 -37.48 -16.86 11.99
N ARG A 599 -38.04 -17.60 11.03
CA ARG A 599 -38.71 -17.01 9.86
C ARG A 599 -39.85 -16.10 10.28
N GLY A 600 -39.85 -14.89 9.75
CA GLY A 600 -40.88 -13.87 10.01
C GLY A 600 -40.96 -13.37 11.45
N CYS A 601 -39.98 -13.66 12.31
CA CYS A 601 -39.95 -13.14 13.68
C CYS A 601 -39.76 -11.62 13.70
N ALA A 602 -40.32 -10.97 14.72
CA ALA A 602 -39.95 -9.60 15.09
C ALA A 602 -38.85 -9.65 16.15
N LEU A 603 -37.69 -9.08 15.86
CA LEU A 603 -36.48 -9.03 16.68
C LEU A 603 -35.97 -7.60 16.84
N ALA A 604 -36.82 -6.61 16.53
CA ALA A 604 -36.44 -5.20 16.55
C ALA A 604 -35.92 -4.82 17.95
N GLY A 605 -34.72 -4.24 18.01
CA GLY A 605 -34.05 -3.85 19.25
C GLY A 605 -33.66 -4.99 20.20
N ALA A 606 -33.79 -6.26 19.80
CA ALA A 606 -33.35 -7.39 20.62
C ALA A 606 -31.83 -7.38 20.85
N ASP A 607 -31.39 -7.96 21.96
CA ASP A 607 -29.98 -8.13 22.28
C ASP A 607 -29.54 -9.57 22.03
N LEU A 608 -28.91 -9.80 20.88
CA LEU A 608 -28.34 -11.07 20.43
C LEU A 608 -26.80 -11.04 20.47
N SER A 609 -26.19 -10.16 21.27
CA SER A 609 -24.74 -10.05 21.37
C SER A 609 -24.11 -11.39 21.74
N GLY A 610 -23.12 -11.84 20.96
CA GLY A 610 -22.44 -13.13 21.17
C GLY A 610 -23.31 -14.39 20.96
N ALA A 611 -24.54 -14.26 20.45
CA ALA A 611 -25.39 -15.41 20.15
C ALA A 611 -24.85 -16.25 18.98
N VAL A 612 -25.22 -17.54 18.93
CA VAL A 612 -24.83 -18.46 17.86
C VAL A 612 -26.04 -18.72 16.96
N LEU A 613 -26.13 -18.03 15.83
CA LEU A 613 -27.17 -18.21 14.81
C LEU A 613 -26.67 -19.00 13.59
N VAL A 614 -25.66 -19.85 13.80
CA VAL A 614 -25.07 -20.66 12.73
C VAL A 614 -26.17 -21.52 12.09
N ARG A 615 -26.30 -21.46 10.77
CA ARG A 615 -27.32 -22.20 9.99
C ARG A 615 -28.77 -21.93 10.43
N ALA A 616 -29.03 -20.85 11.16
CA ALA A 616 -30.38 -20.44 11.52
C ALA A 616 -31.14 -19.91 10.30
N CYS A 617 -32.47 -19.99 10.32
CA CYS A 617 -33.33 -19.46 9.26
C CYS A 617 -33.99 -18.16 9.72
N LEU A 618 -33.51 -17.02 9.21
CA LEU A 618 -33.98 -15.66 9.47
C LEU A 618 -34.78 -15.08 8.29
N GLU A 619 -35.25 -15.89 7.34
CA GLU A 619 -35.93 -15.38 6.15
C GLU A 619 -37.13 -14.49 6.53
N GLY A 620 -37.12 -13.26 6.00
CA GLY A 620 -38.14 -12.24 6.28
C GLY A 620 -38.25 -11.78 7.73
N ALA A 621 -37.30 -12.11 8.60
CA ALA A 621 -37.26 -11.61 9.98
C ALA A 621 -36.98 -10.10 10.02
N ARG A 622 -37.52 -9.43 11.04
CA ARG A 622 -37.40 -7.98 11.29
C ARG A 622 -36.42 -7.73 12.42
N LEU A 623 -35.18 -7.35 12.12
CA LEU A 623 -34.07 -7.19 13.05
C LEU A 623 -33.59 -5.73 13.16
N GLU A 624 -34.50 -4.76 12.99
CA GLU A 624 -34.14 -3.35 13.00
C GLU A 624 -33.53 -2.95 14.37
N GLY A 625 -32.36 -2.32 14.34
CA GLY A 625 -31.65 -1.88 15.55
C GLY A 625 -31.18 -3.01 16.48
N VAL A 626 -31.19 -4.27 16.02
CA VAL A 626 -30.72 -5.42 16.80
C VAL A 626 -29.24 -5.28 17.18
N ARG A 627 -28.87 -5.80 18.35
CA ARG A 627 -27.46 -5.93 18.78
C ARG A 627 -26.96 -7.32 18.46
N LEU A 628 -25.99 -7.41 17.57
CA LEU A 628 -25.36 -8.65 17.09
C LEU A 628 -23.83 -8.56 17.24
N GLU A 629 -23.32 -7.69 18.11
CA GLU A 629 -21.88 -7.55 18.32
C GLU A 629 -21.26 -8.90 18.71
N GLY A 630 -20.28 -9.36 17.92
CA GLY A 630 -19.62 -10.65 18.12
C GLY A 630 -20.51 -11.90 17.97
N ALA A 631 -21.73 -11.76 17.45
CA ALA A 631 -22.60 -12.91 17.17
C ALA A 631 -22.07 -13.72 15.98
N ASN A 632 -22.37 -15.01 15.95
CA ASN A 632 -21.97 -15.91 14.87
C ASN A 632 -23.17 -16.31 14.02
N LEU A 633 -23.27 -15.71 12.84
CA LEU A 633 -24.27 -15.95 11.82
C LEU A 633 -23.66 -16.70 10.60
N GLY A 634 -22.62 -17.51 10.81
CA GLY A 634 -22.02 -18.30 9.74
C GLY A 634 -23.04 -19.26 9.11
N GLU A 635 -23.06 -19.34 7.78
CA GLU A 635 -24.01 -20.16 7.01
C GLU A 635 -25.49 -19.85 7.30
N VAL A 636 -25.82 -18.65 7.81
CA VAL A 636 -27.22 -18.26 8.09
C VAL A 636 -28.04 -18.13 6.81
N ALA A 637 -29.32 -18.49 6.85
CA ALA A 637 -30.27 -18.22 5.78
C ALA A 637 -31.13 -17.01 6.14
N ALA A 638 -30.76 -15.82 5.67
CA ALA A 638 -31.42 -14.55 6.03
C ALA A 638 -31.92 -13.77 4.81
N ARG A 639 -32.40 -14.49 3.79
CA ARG A 639 -32.94 -13.88 2.57
C ARG A 639 -34.06 -12.90 2.91
N GLY A 640 -33.93 -11.66 2.42
CA GLY A 640 -34.92 -10.59 2.65
C GLY A 640 -35.11 -10.16 4.10
N ALA A 641 -34.23 -10.55 5.03
CA ALA A 641 -34.29 -10.11 6.42
C ALA A 641 -33.93 -8.61 6.55
N ASP A 642 -34.48 -7.93 7.56
CA ASP A 642 -34.27 -6.50 7.78
C ASP A 642 -33.33 -6.25 8.98
N PHE A 643 -32.04 -6.01 8.72
CA PHE A 643 -31.03 -5.60 9.69
C PHE A 643 -30.81 -4.07 9.71
N GLY A 644 -31.81 -3.26 9.36
CA GLY A 644 -31.69 -1.80 9.35
C GLY A 644 -31.20 -1.23 10.68
N GLY A 645 -30.08 -0.52 10.68
CA GLY A 645 -29.46 0.05 11.89
C GLY A 645 -28.91 -0.98 12.88
N ALA A 646 -28.78 -2.25 12.50
CA ALA A 646 -28.22 -3.29 13.33
C ALA A 646 -26.75 -3.04 13.68
N ARG A 647 -26.31 -3.53 14.84
CA ARG A 647 -24.91 -3.48 15.27
C ARG A 647 -24.27 -4.84 15.07
N LEU A 648 -23.48 -4.96 14.01
CA LEU A 648 -22.82 -6.20 13.56
C LEU A 648 -21.30 -6.11 13.70
N ALA A 649 -20.79 -5.19 14.52
CA ALA A 649 -19.36 -5.05 14.71
C ALA A 649 -18.76 -6.37 15.22
N LYS A 650 -17.74 -6.88 14.50
CA LYS A 650 -17.10 -8.19 14.75
C LYS A 650 -18.02 -9.41 14.66
N ALA A 651 -19.22 -9.28 14.08
CA ALA A 651 -20.07 -10.42 13.81
C ALA A 651 -19.45 -11.31 12.72
N ILE A 652 -19.76 -12.60 12.77
CA ILE A 652 -19.29 -13.59 11.78
C ILE A 652 -20.46 -13.90 10.84
N LEU A 653 -20.32 -13.61 9.55
CA LEU A 653 -21.34 -13.86 8.52
C LEU A 653 -20.78 -14.71 7.37
N GLN A 654 -19.75 -15.50 7.63
CA GLN A 654 -19.11 -16.35 6.64
C GLN A 654 -20.13 -17.23 5.92
N ARG A 655 -20.09 -17.24 4.59
CA ARG A 655 -20.97 -18.06 3.73
C ARG A 655 -22.47 -17.88 4.04
N GLY A 656 -22.86 -16.73 4.60
CA GLY A 656 -24.26 -16.40 4.87
C GLY A 656 -25.05 -16.13 3.57
N GLU A 657 -26.27 -16.65 3.51
CA GLU A 657 -27.22 -16.44 2.42
C GLU A 657 -28.10 -15.21 2.74
N LEU A 658 -27.65 -14.04 2.29
CA LEU A 658 -28.18 -12.71 2.63
C LEU A 658 -28.80 -11.99 1.42
N GLU A 659 -29.24 -12.75 0.40
CA GLU A 659 -29.83 -12.17 -0.81
C GLU A 659 -31.02 -11.26 -0.47
N GLY A 660 -31.00 -10.02 -0.95
CA GLY A 660 -32.07 -9.04 -0.70
C GLY A 660 -32.21 -8.57 0.75
N ALA A 661 -31.31 -8.97 1.65
CA ALA A 661 -31.33 -8.52 3.04
C ALA A 661 -31.01 -7.02 3.12
N ARG A 662 -31.58 -6.33 4.12
CA ARG A 662 -31.38 -4.89 4.34
C ARG A 662 -30.44 -4.67 5.50
N PHE A 663 -29.36 -3.94 5.29
CA PHE A 663 -28.38 -3.49 6.27
C PHE A 663 -28.28 -1.96 6.29
N ALA A 664 -29.36 -1.26 5.92
CA ALA A 664 -29.33 0.20 5.79
C ALA A 664 -28.93 0.84 7.14
N GLY A 665 -27.85 1.62 7.16
CA GLY A 665 -27.32 2.25 8.38
C GLY A 665 -26.70 1.29 9.40
N ALA A 666 -26.50 0.01 9.07
CA ALA A 666 -25.90 -0.97 9.98
C ALA A 666 -24.40 -0.73 10.20
N ASP A 667 -23.89 -1.13 11.36
CA ASP A 667 -22.46 -1.10 11.69
C ASP A 667 -21.82 -2.46 11.44
N LEU A 668 -21.06 -2.58 10.37
CA LEU A 668 -20.37 -3.80 9.93
C LEU A 668 -18.86 -3.76 10.22
N ARG A 669 -18.37 -2.80 11.01
CA ARG A 669 -16.91 -2.65 11.22
C ARG A 669 -16.30 -3.88 11.88
N GLY A 670 -15.31 -4.45 11.20
CA GLY A 670 -14.64 -5.68 11.63
C GLY A 670 -15.49 -6.94 11.53
N ALA A 671 -16.67 -6.89 10.88
CA ALA A 671 -17.44 -8.09 10.56
C ALA A 671 -16.67 -8.97 9.56
N ASP A 672 -16.87 -10.29 9.66
CA ASP A 672 -16.30 -11.27 8.75
C ASP A 672 -17.36 -11.69 7.72
N LEU A 673 -17.11 -11.33 6.46
CA LEU A 673 -18.03 -11.53 5.34
C LEU A 673 -17.49 -12.54 4.30
N PHE A 674 -16.52 -13.37 4.69
CA PHE A 674 -15.90 -14.36 3.79
C PHE A 674 -16.96 -15.17 3.03
N GLU A 675 -16.95 -15.09 1.70
CA GLU A 675 -17.88 -15.79 0.79
C GLU A 675 -19.38 -15.51 1.07
N ALA A 676 -19.71 -14.40 1.71
CA ALA A 676 -21.11 -14.03 1.96
C ALA A 676 -21.86 -13.66 0.66
N ARG A 677 -23.13 -14.05 0.57
CA ARG A 677 -24.02 -13.77 -0.57
C ARG A 677 -24.98 -12.62 -0.27
N LEU A 678 -24.64 -11.42 -0.73
CA LEU A 678 -25.34 -10.15 -0.50
C LEU A 678 -26.02 -9.61 -1.77
N ALA A 679 -26.22 -10.45 -2.80
CA ALA A 679 -26.83 -10.03 -4.05
C ALA A 679 -28.18 -9.32 -3.80
N ARG A 680 -28.38 -8.17 -4.45
CA ARG A 680 -29.55 -7.28 -4.31
C ARG A 680 -29.82 -6.80 -2.88
N GLY A 681 -28.85 -6.92 -1.97
CA GLY A 681 -28.95 -6.42 -0.60
C GLY A 681 -28.93 -4.89 -0.53
N ASP A 682 -29.49 -4.32 0.53
CA ASP A 682 -29.52 -2.87 0.76
C ASP A 682 -28.65 -2.46 1.95
N LEU A 683 -27.42 -2.07 1.69
CA LEU A 683 -26.44 -1.58 2.65
C LEU A 683 -26.31 -0.04 2.64
N ALA A 684 -27.36 0.68 2.23
CA ALA A 684 -27.29 2.14 2.12
C ALA A 684 -26.95 2.78 3.48
N GLY A 685 -25.94 3.65 3.53
CA GLY A 685 -25.49 4.32 4.74
C GLY A 685 -24.79 3.41 5.77
N ALA A 686 -24.49 2.16 5.43
CA ALA A 686 -23.80 1.24 6.34
C ALA A 686 -22.37 1.73 6.65
N LEU A 687 -21.88 1.39 7.84
CA LEU A 687 -20.50 1.64 8.27
C LEU A 687 -19.67 0.37 8.10
N ALA A 688 -18.84 0.33 7.06
CA ALA A 688 -18.00 -0.81 6.68
C ALA A 688 -16.56 -0.38 6.39
N ASP A 689 -16.06 0.60 7.16
CA ASP A 689 -14.65 1.02 7.09
C ASP A 689 -13.71 -0.13 7.44
N GLU A 690 -12.63 -0.26 6.67
CA GLU A 690 -11.58 -1.28 6.84
C GLU A 690 -12.09 -2.74 6.79
N VAL A 691 -13.28 -2.97 6.24
CA VAL A 691 -13.83 -4.31 6.02
C VAL A 691 -13.17 -4.96 4.80
N LEU A 692 -12.88 -6.25 4.92
CA LEU A 692 -12.45 -7.10 3.81
C LEU A 692 -13.66 -7.86 3.26
N PHE A 693 -14.04 -7.54 2.03
CA PHE A 693 -14.96 -8.33 1.22
C PHE A 693 -14.11 -9.32 0.41
N TYR A 694 -14.14 -10.59 0.81
CA TYR A 694 -13.39 -11.65 0.16
C TYR A 694 -14.37 -12.62 -0.50
N GLU A 695 -14.31 -12.72 -1.83
CA GLU A 695 -15.16 -13.62 -2.63
C GLU A 695 -16.67 -13.45 -2.35
N CYS A 696 -17.09 -12.24 -1.97
CA CYS A 696 -18.49 -11.92 -1.74
C CYS A 696 -19.25 -11.74 -3.07
N ASP A 697 -20.53 -12.10 -3.05
CA ASP A 697 -21.47 -11.75 -4.12
C ASP A 697 -22.30 -10.52 -3.72
N LEU A 698 -22.05 -9.40 -4.39
CA LEU A 698 -22.70 -8.09 -4.19
C LEU A 698 -23.46 -7.66 -5.45
N GLU A 699 -23.82 -8.59 -6.34
CA GLU A 699 -24.50 -8.28 -7.60
C GLU A 699 -25.81 -7.51 -7.36
N GLY A 700 -25.91 -6.31 -7.92
CA GLY A 700 -27.06 -5.42 -7.76
C GLY A 700 -27.29 -4.88 -6.35
N ALA A 701 -26.33 -5.02 -5.43
CA ALA A 701 -26.45 -4.49 -4.06
C ALA A 701 -26.41 -2.96 -4.04
N ARG A 702 -27.07 -2.34 -3.05
CA ARG A 702 -27.08 -0.89 -2.83
C ARG A 702 -26.22 -0.52 -1.63
N LEU A 703 -25.10 0.13 -1.86
CA LEU A 703 -24.17 0.68 -0.87
C LEU A 703 -24.15 2.23 -0.91
N ASP A 704 -25.27 2.83 -1.33
CA ASP A 704 -25.38 4.29 -1.44
C ASP A 704 -25.09 4.97 -0.10
N ARG A 705 -24.26 6.02 -0.11
CA ARG A 705 -23.84 6.77 1.09
C ARG A 705 -23.17 5.93 2.19
N ALA A 706 -22.76 4.69 1.90
CA ALA A 706 -22.02 3.87 2.85
C ALA A 706 -20.61 4.44 3.11
N SER A 707 -20.10 4.22 4.31
CA SER A 707 -18.69 4.49 4.64
C SER A 707 -17.89 3.20 4.44
N LEU A 708 -16.95 3.24 3.51
CA LEU A 708 -16.13 2.12 3.04
C LEU A 708 -14.66 2.56 2.97
N ARG A 709 -14.24 3.40 3.92
CA ARG A 709 -12.88 3.97 3.95
C ARG A 709 -11.90 2.83 4.09
N LYS A 710 -10.93 2.76 3.16
CA LYS A 710 -9.92 1.69 3.12
C LYS A 710 -10.49 0.27 3.13
N ALA A 711 -11.73 0.08 2.69
CA ALA A 711 -12.28 -1.25 2.48
C ALA A 711 -11.56 -1.92 1.29
N THR A 712 -11.50 -3.25 1.32
CA THR A 712 -10.90 -4.04 0.24
C THR A 712 -11.95 -4.98 -0.33
N PHE A 713 -12.14 -4.92 -1.65
CA PHE A 713 -12.91 -5.89 -2.41
C PHE A 713 -11.93 -6.78 -3.16
N PHE A 714 -11.84 -8.05 -2.76
CA PHE A 714 -10.97 -9.02 -3.41
C PHE A 714 -11.82 -10.13 -4.01
N ARG A 715 -11.72 -10.30 -5.33
CA ARG A 715 -12.46 -11.32 -6.11
C ARG A 715 -13.98 -11.27 -5.90
N CYS A 716 -14.52 -10.07 -5.70
CA CYS A 716 -15.95 -9.89 -5.50
C CYS A 716 -16.71 -9.81 -6.85
N ARG A 717 -17.96 -10.26 -6.83
CA ARG A 717 -18.93 -10.01 -7.92
C ARG A 717 -19.74 -8.78 -7.56
N MET A 718 -19.64 -7.73 -8.34
CA MET A 718 -20.22 -6.42 -8.04
C MET A 718 -20.95 -5.81 -9.25
N ALA A 719 -21.41 -6.66 -10.19
CA ALA A 719 -22.13 -6.18 -11.37
C ALA A 719 -23.41 -5.44 -10.95
N GLY A 720 -23.64 -4.25 -11.50
CA GLY A 720 -24.79 -3.40 -11.20
C GLY A 720 -24.87 -2.88 -9.76
N VAL A 721 -23.80 -2.99 -8.97
CA VAL A 721 -23.77 -2.45 -7.60
C VAL A 721 -23.95 -0.93 -7.61
N SER A 722 -24.68 -0.38 -6.64
CA SER A 722 -24.77 1.07 -6.44
C SER A 722 -23.93 1.51 -5.26
N LEU A 723 -23.05 2.47 -5.48
CA LEU A 723 -22.14 3.14 -4.55
C LEU A 723 -22.35 4.66 -4.64
N ALA A 724 -23.57 5.10 -4.95
CA ALA A 724 -23.85 6.51 -5.16
C ALA A 724 -23.63 7.29 -3.86
N GLU A 725 -22.87 8.39 -3.94
CA GLU A 725 -22.51 9.23 -2.79
C GLU A 725 -21.76 8.46 -1.66
N ALA A 726 -21.26 7.26 -1.92
CA ALA A 726 -20.50 6.48 -0.95
C ALA A 726 -19.13 7.09 -0.70
N VAL A 727 -18.56 6.81 0.48
CA VAL A 727 -17.22 7.23 0.86
C VAL A 727 -16.27 6.03 0.77
N ILE A 728 -15.55 5.92 -0.34
CA ILE A 728 -14.60 4.84 -0.65
C ILE A 728 -13.15 5.35 -0.72
N GLU A 729 -12.82 6.37 0.09
CA GLU A 729 -11.48 6.97 0.14
C GLU A 729 -10.42 5.94 0.53
N GLY A 730 -9.39 5.79 -0.31
CA GLY A 730 -8.31 4.84 -0.11
C GLY A 730 -8.69 3.36 -0.22
N ALA A 731 -9.91 3.04 -0.67
CA ALA A 731 -10.36 1.67 -0.89
C ALA A 731 -9.60 0.99 -2.05
N ALA A 732 -9.65 -0.34 -2.08
CA ALA A 732 -9.03 -1.14 -3.13
C ALA A 732 -10.02 -2.15 -3.75
N LEU A 733 -10.01 -2.26 -5.07
CA LEU A 733 -10.62 -3.36 -5.80
C LEU A 733 -9.51 -4.17 -6.45
N VAL A 734 -9.52 -5.48 -6.19
CA VAL A 734 -8.49 -6.41 -6.63
C VAL A 734 -9.18 -7.58 -7.31
N GLU A 735 -8.85 -7.85 -8.57
CA GLU A 735 -9.45 -8.94 -9.37
C GLU A 735 -10.98 -8.95 -9.34
N THR A 736 -11.61 -7.76 -9.36
CA THR A 736 -13.04 -7.58 -9.12
C THR A 736 -13.79 -7.25 -10.42
N ALA A 737 -14.99 -7.82 -10.56
CA ALA A 737 -15.91 -7.54 -11.66
C ALA A 737 -17.05 -6.63 -11.17
N ALA A 738 -17.07 -5.38 -11.65
CA ALA A 738 -18.02 -4.34 -11.27
C ALA A 738 -18.63 -3.66 -12.51
N GLU A 739 -19.02 -4.46 -13.50
CA GLU A 739 -19.69 -3.99 -14.72
C GLU A 739 -21.01 -3.29 -14.38
N GLY A 740 -21.25 -2.12 -14.97
CA GLY A 740 -22.45 -1.33 -14.73
C GLY A 740 -22.58 -0.76 -13.31
N ALA A 741 -21.52 -0.79 -12.50
CA ALA A 741 -21.54 -0.25 -11.15
C ALA A 741 -21.74 1.28 -11.14
N CYS A 742 -22.53 1.79 -10.19
CA CYS A 742 -22.82 3.22 -10.05
C CYS A 742 -21.96 3.83 -8.93
N PHE A 743 -21.04 4.71 -9.28
CA PHE A 743 -20.21 5.52 -8.37
C PHE A 743 -20.61 7.00 -8.38
N ARG A 744 -21.84 7.32 -8.79
CA ARG A 744 -22.29 8.71 -8.99
C ARG A 744 -22.08 9.54 -7.72
N ALA A 745 -21.39 10.67 -7.85
CA ALA A 745 -21.04 11.56 -6.73
C ALA A 745 -20.31 10.89 -5.55
N ALA A 746 -19.70 9.71 -5.75
CA ALA A 746 -18.92 9.04 -4.71
C ALA A 746 -17.63 9.81 -4.38
N ARG A 747 -17.19 9.71 -3.13
CA ARG A 747 -15.87 10.19 -2.67
C ARG A 747 -14.87 9.05 -2.71
N ALA A 748 -14.05 9.04 -3.74
CA ALA A 748 -13.17 7.94 -4.12
C ALA A 748 -11.72 8.40 -4.38
N ASN A 749 -11.29 9.44 -3.65
CA ASN A 749 -9.91 9.90 -3.72
C ASN A 749 -8.95 8.78 -3.30
N ASN A 750 -7.86 8.61 -4.06
CA ASN A 750 -6.89 7.53 -3.87
C ASN A 750 -7.49 6.11 -3.95
N LEU A 751 -8.56 5.92 -4.72
CA LEU A 751 -9.08 4.59 -5.08
C LEU A 751 -8.03 3.81 -5.87
N ARG A 752 -7.85 2.53 -5.57
CA ARG A 752 -6.88 1.66 -6.26
C ARG A 752 -7.59 0.50 -6.94
N LEU A 753 -7.46 0.43 -8.27
CA LEU A 753 -7.81 -0.76 -9.05
C LEU A 753 -6.53 -1.53 -9.33
N VAL A 754 -6.52 -2.81 -8.97
CA VAL A 754 -5.36 -3.68 -9.07
C VAL A 754 -5.76 -4.93 -9.84
N LEU A 755 -4.90 -5.36 -10.78
CA LEU A 755 -5.07 -6.58 -11.58
C LEU A 755 -6.39 -6.61 -12.39
N ALA A 756 -6.39 -5.92 -13.54
CA ALA A 756 -7.38 -6.07 -14.62
C ALA A 756 -8.87 -6.07 -14.19
N CYS A 757 -9.25 -5.12 -13.33
CA CYS A 757 -10.64 -4.95 -12.92
C CYS A 757 -11.56 -4.62 -14.11
N GLN A 758 -12.76 -5.19 -14.12
CA GLN A 758 -13.77 -4.97 -15.17
C GLN A 758 -14.86 -4.02 -14.67
N LEU A 759 -14.93 -2.81 -15.25
CA LEU A 759 -15.88 -1.75 -14.88
C LEU A 759 -16.58 -1.17 -16.13
N GLY A 760 -16.79 -2.00 -17.15
CA GLY A 760 -17.50 -1.59 -18.36
C GLY A 760 -18.89 -1.04 -18.03
N GLY A 761 -19.24 0.12 -18.58
CA GLY A 761 -20.52 0.80 -18.37
C GLY A 761 -20.73 1.38 -16.97
N ALA A 762 -19.71 1.41 -16.10
CA ALA A 762 -19.83 2.00 -14.77
C ALA A 762 -20.08 3.52 -14.82
N ASP A 763 -20.82 4.06 -13.85
CA ASP A 763 -21.18 5.49 -13.78
C ASP A 763 -20.45 6.21 -12.64
N PHE A 764 -19.36 6.92 -12.95
CA PHE A 764 -18.60 7.82 -12.08
C PHE A 764 -19.03 9.29 -12.19
N SER A 765 -20.22 9.59 -12.72
CA SER A 765 -20.63 10.98 -12.95
C SER A 765 -20.62 11.79 -11.65
N GLY A 766 -19.90 12.91 -11.65
CA GLY A 766 -19.72 13.79 -10.49
C GLY A 766 -18.87 13.23 -9.35
N ALA A 767 -18.24 12.06 -9.50
CA ALA A 767 -17.41 11.47 -8.46
C ALA A 767 -16.10 12.25 -8.22
N GLU A 768 -15.52 12.08 -7.03
CA GLU A 768 -14.16 12.55 -6.69
C GLU A 768 -13.18 11.39 -6.79
N LEU A 769 -12.21 11.47 -7.70
CA LEU A 769 -11.21 10.44 -8.01
C LEU A 769 -9.79 11.03 -8.00
N ALA A 770 -9.54 12.09 -7.23
CA ALA A 770 -8.22 12.71 -7.19
C ALA A 770 -7.18 11.66 -6.76
N LEU A 771 -6.08 11.59 -7.53
CA LEU A 771 -4.98 10.64 -7.30
C LEU A 771 -5.40 9.16 -7.33
N ALA A 772 -6.55 8.81 -7.92
CA ALA A 772 -6.94 7.40 -8.09
C ALA A 772 -6.02 6.70 -9.12
N THR A 773 -5.72 5.42 -8.87
CA THR A 773 -4.95 4.57 -9.77
C THR A 773 -5.86 3.53 -10.40
N MET A 774 -6.15 3.71 -11.69
CA MET A 774 -7.05 2.88 -12.50
C MET A 774 -6.34 2.32 -13.74
N ARG A 775 -5.01 2.14 -13.64
CA ARG A 775 -4.15 1.69 -14.73
C ARG A 775 -4.61 0.34 -15.27
N GLY A 776 -4.79 0.23 -16.59
CA GLY A 776 -5.17 -1.03 -17.25
C GLY A 776 -6.59 -1.51 -16.93
N ALA A 777 -7.42 -0.72 -16.25
CA ALA A 777 -8.80 -1.06 -15.99
C ALA A 777 -9.64 -1.02 -17.28
N SER A 778 -10.66 -1.88 -17.35
CA SER A 778 -11.68 -1.81 -18.40
C SER A 778 -12.79 -0.86 -17.97
N LEU A 779 -12.89 0.29 -18.63
CA LEU A 779 -13.86 1.37 -18.39
C LEU A 779 -14.66 1.67 -19.67
N LYS A 780 -14.78 0.69 -20.57
CA LYS A 780 -15.51 0.84 -21.83
C LYS A 780 -16.94 1.32 -21.57
N GLY A 781 -17.36 2.39 -22.21
CA GLY A 781 -18.71 2.96 -22.11
C GLY A 781 -19.03 3.60 -20.75
N ALA A 782 -18.04 3.76 -19.87
CA ALA A 782 -18.24 4.32 -18.55
C ALA A 782 -18.72 5.79 -18.62
N GLY A 783 -19.62 6.18 -17.72
CA GLY A 783 -20.01 7.56 -17.51
C GLY A 783 -19.03 8.23 -16.55
N LEU A 784 -18.32 9.27 -16.99
CA LEU A 784 -17.40 10.07 -16.16
C LEU A 784 -17.73 11.57 -16.26
N ALA A 785 -18.99 11.91 -16.54
CA ALA A 785 -19.39 13.29 -16.73
C ALA A 785 -19.16 14.10 -15.44
N ARG A 786 -18.48 15.25 -15.55
CA ARG A 786 -18.17 16.14 -14.41
C ARG A 786 -17.41 15.47 -13.27
N VAL A 787 -16.69 14.39 -13.53
CA VAL A 787 -15.81 13.76 -12.55
C VAL A 787 -14.67 14.70 -12.17
N ARG A 788 -14.22 14.68 -10.91
CA ARG A 788 -13.00 15.37 -10.45
C ARG A 788 -11.88 14.35 -10.27
N ALA A 789 -11.06 14.15 -11.29
CA ALA A 789 -10.04 13.11 -11.38
C ALA A 789 -8.63 13.71 -11.59
N ASP A 790 -8.34 14.83 -10.93
CA ASP A 790 -7.04 15.50 -11.06
C ASP A 790 -5.90 14.60 -10.55
N GLY A 791 -4.83 14.52 -11.34
CA GLY A 791 -3.66 13.69 -11.05
C GLY A 791 -3.90 12.17 -11.05
N CYS A 792 -5.05 11.68 -11.53
CA CYS A 792 -5.32 10.25 -11.59
C CYS A 792 -4.42 9.53 -12.62
N ASP A 793 -4.21 8.22 -12.44
CA ASP A 793 -3.56 7.35 -13.43
C ASP A 793 -4.58 6.43 -14.11
N LEU A 794 -4.91 6.77 -15.36
CA LEU A 794 -5.74 6.02 -16.30
C LEU A 794 -4.88 5.41 -17.43
N SER A 795 -3.56 5.32 -17.28
CA SER A 795 -2.68 4.79 -18.32
C SER A 795 -3.07 3.34 -18.68
N GLU A 796 -2.97 3.00 -19.97
CA GLU A 796 -3.31 1.66 -20.51
C GLU A 796 -4.76 1.20 -20.26
N SER A 797 -5.65 2.07 -19.77
CA SER A 797 -7.06 1.74 -19.57
C SER A 797 -7.83 1.69 -20.90
N ASP A 798 -8.90 0.90 -20.93
CA ASP A 798 -9.88 0.91 -22.02
C ASP A 798 -11.01 1.88 -21.68
N LEU A 799 -11.02 3.05 -22.29
CA LEU A 799 -12.01 4.13 -22.15
C LEU A 799 -12.84 4.31 -23.42
N ARG A 800 -12.93 3.28 -24.29
CA ARG A 800 -13.70 3.39 -25.53
C ARG A 800 -15.15 3.71 -25.21
N GLU A 801 -15.77 4.61 -25.97
CA GLU A 801 -17.16 5.04 -25.81
C GLU A 801 -17.46 5.70 -24.43
N ALA A 802 -16.43 6.03 -23.64
CA ALA A 802 -16.61 6.66 -22.34
C ALA A 802 -17.10 8.12 -22.47
N ARG A 803 -17.92 8.57 -21.51
CA ARG A 803 -18.54 9.91 -21.51
C ARG A 803 -17.90 10.78 -20.43
N LEU A 804 -16.91 11.59 -20.79
CA LEU A 804 -16.12 12.45 -19.91
C LEU A 804 -16.51 13.93 -20.00
N ALA A 805 -17.75 14.24 -20.39
CA ALA A 805 -18.17 15.62 -20.60
C ALA A 805 -18.03 16.46 -19.31
N GLY A 806 -17.28 17.58 -19.37
CA GLY A 806 -17.01 18.46 -18.24
C GLY A 806 -16.13 17.85 -17.14
N ALA A 807 -15.45 16.73 -17.40
CA ALA A 807 -14.51 16.11 -16.44
C ALA A 807 -13.32 17.03 -16.15
N SER A 808 -12.84 17.04 -14.90
CA SER A 808 -11.52 17.59 -14.55
C SER A 808 -10.50 16.46 -14.49
N LEU A 809 -9.51 16.54 -15.36
CA LEU A 809 -8.42 15.59 -15.57
C LEU A 809 -7.07 16.35 -15.56
N GLN A 810 -6.94 17.37 -14.72
CA GLN A 810 -5.73 18.19 -14.68
C GLN A 810 -4.55 17.34 -14.23
N GLY A 811 -3.46 17.34 -15.00
CA GLY A 811 -2.28 16.51 -14.73
C GLY A 811 -2.54 15.00 -14.73
N ALA A 812 -3.69 14.55 -15.26
CA ALA A 812 -4.02 13.12 -15.33
C ALA A 812 -3.08 12.39 -16.30
N ARG A 813 -2.78 11.12 -15.99
CA ARG A 813 -2.01 10.23 -16.86
C ARG A 813 -2.96 9.34 -17.64
N LEU A 814 -2.93 9.46 -18.96
CA LEU A 814 -3.73 8.72 -19.94
C LEU A 814 -2.82 8.05 -20.97
N MET A 815 -1.56 7.78 -20.61
CA MET A 815 -0.57 7.21 -21.52
C MET A 815 -1.05 5.87 -22.04
N ARG A 816 -1.14 5.72 -23.36
CA ARG A 816 -1.65 4.51 -24.04
C ARG A 816 -3.07 4.08 -23.65
N ALA A 817 -3.87 4.99 -23.10
CA ALA A 817 -5.29 4.72 -22.92
C ALA A 817 -5.99 4.60 -24.28
N ASP A 818 -7.03 3.76 -24.36
CA ASP A 818 -7.89 3.68 -25.53
C ASP A 818 -9.14 4.55 -25.33
N LEU A 819 -9.14 5.75 -25.92
CA LEU A 819 -10.24 6.73 -25.89
C LEU A 819 -11.08 6.67 -27.17
N GLY A 820 -11.11 5.53 -27.87
CA GLY A 820 -11.87 5.38 -29.12
C GLY A 820 -13.34 5.76 -28.95
N ASP A 821 -13.85 6.69 -29.76
CA ASP A 821 -15.22 7.21 -29.70
C ASP A 821 -15.62 7.80 -28.33
N ALA A 822 -14.65 8.22 -27.50
CA ALA A 822 -14.91 8.86 -26.20
C ALA A 822 -15.36 10.32 -26.34
N GLU A 823 -16.24 10.78 -25.45
CA GLU A 823 -16.73 12.16 -25.41
C GLU A 823 -16.05 12.96 -24.31
N LEU A 824 -15.15 13.88 -24.68
CA LEU A 824 -14.41 14.76 -23.76
C LEU A 824 -14.85 16.23 -23.92
N SER A 825 -16.11 16.45 -24.29
CA SER A 825 -16.69 17.80 -24.45
C SER A 825 -16.53 18.61 -23.16
N ASP A 826 -15.99 19.82 -23.22
CA ASP A 826 -15.74 20.70 -22.06
C ASP A 826 -14.82 20.13 -20.97
N ALA A 827 -14.08 19.04 -21.24
CA ALA A 827 -13.18 18.44 -20.26
C ALA A 827 -11.93 19.33 -20.04
N ASN A 828 -11.46 19.40 -18.79
CA ASN A 828 -10.22 20.07 -18.42
C ASN A 828 -9.07 19.06 -18.37
N LEU A 829 -8.25 19.04 -19.42
CA LEU A 829 -7.09 18.18 -19.61
C LEU A 829 -5.77 18.97 -19.50
N MET A 830 -5.79 20.09 -18.76
CA MET A 830 -4.60 20.91 -18.58
C MET A 830 -3.45 20.08 -18.00
N GLU A 831 -2.29 20.13 -18.64
CA GLU A 831 -1.09 19.35 -18.27
C GLU A 831 -1.28 17.82 -18.28
N ALA A 832 -2.34 17.31 -18.89
CA ALA A 832 -2.58 15.87 -19.00
C ALA A 832 -1.57 15.19 -19.95
N MET A 833 -1.24 13.94 -19.64
CA MET A 833 -0.28 13.11 -20.36
C MET A 833 -0.99 12.03 -21.18
N LEU A 834 -1.19 12.26 -22.48
CA LEU A 834 -1.91 11.36 -23.40
C LEU A 834 -0.98 10.64 -24.38
N GLN A 835 0.31 10.48 -24.07
CA GLN A 835 1.26 9.93 -25.03
C GLN A 835 0.89 8.51 -25.46
N GLY A 836 0.90 8.25 -26.76
CA GLY A 836 0.51 6.96 -27.33
C GLY A 836 -0.97 6.58 -27.13
N ALA A 837 -1.82 7.50 -26.66
CA ALA A 837 -3.24 7.21 -26.49
C ALA A 837 -3.94 7.08 -27.84
N LYS A 838 -4.90 6.16 -27.91
CA LYS A 838 -5.74 5.98 -29.09
C LYS A 838 -6.97 6.88 -28.97
N VAL A 839 -7.20 7.74 -29.93
CA VAL A 839 -8.23 8.80 -29.88
C VAL A 839 -9.13 8.81 -31.12
N HIS A 840 -9.16 7.71 -31.89
CA HIS A 840 -10.01 7.58 -33.07
C HIS A 840 -11.48 7.82 -32.71
N GLY A 841 -12.16 8.74 -33.42
CA GLY A 841 -13.53 9.15 -33.11
C GLY A 841 -13.75 9.95 -31.83
N ALA A 842 -12.70 10.23 -31.03
CA ALA A 842 -12.86 11.00 -29.79
C ALA A 842 -13.24 12.47 -30.05
N SER A 843 -14.10 13.02 -29.22
CA SER A 843 -14.51 14.44 -29.28
C SER A 843 -13.89 15.25 -28.15
N PHE A 844 -13.01 16.18 -28.47
CA PHE A 844 -12.43 17.19 -27.56
C PHE A 844 -13.13 18.55 -27.69
N LEU A 845 -14.42 18.56 -28.03
CA LEU A 845 -15.18 19.81 -28.24
C LEU A 845 -15.07 20.74 -27.02
N ARG A 846 -14.51 21.95 -27.19
CA ARG A 846 -14.29 22.93 -26.10
C ARG A 846 -13.45 22.41 -24.92
N ALA A 847 -12.70 21.32 -25.10
CA ALA A 847 -11.81 20.83 -24.05
C ALA A 847 -10.65 21.79 -23.81
N ASN A 848 -10.19 21.89 -22.57
CA ASN A 848 -8.97 22.61 -22.23
C ASN A 848 -7.75 21.68 -22.28
N LEU A 849 -6.90 21.84 -23.30
CA LEU A 849 -5.70 21.05 -23.53
C LEU A 849 -4.42 21.86 -23.26
N PHE A 850 -4.51 22.96 -22.49
CA PHE A 850 -3.35 23.80 -22.18
C PHE A 850 -2.20 22.95 -21.62
N ARG A 851 -1.03 22.98 -22.28
CA ARG A 851 0.16 22.18 -21.92
C ARG A 851 -0.06 20.66 -21.87
N ALA A 852 -1.15 20.14 -22.44
CA ALA A 852 -1.37 18.70 -22.57
C ALA A 852 -0.38 18.10 -23.58
N ASN A 853 0.00 16.84 -23.37
CA ASN A 853 0.93 16.12 -24.23
C ASN A 853 0.24 14.97 -24.97
N LEU A 854 -0.01 15.14 -26.28
CA LEU A 854 -0.64 14.16 -27.17
C LEU A 854 0.37 13.51 -28.14
N MET A 855 1.67 13.53 -27.83
CA MET A 855 2.67 12.91 -28.70
C MET A 855 2.40 11.41 -28.92
N GLY A 856 2.52 10.95 -30.17
CA GLY A 856 2.26 9.56 -30.52
C GLY A 856 0.79 9.13 -30.46
N THR A 857 -0.17 10.05 -30.26
CA THR A 857 -1.59 9.70 -30.28
C THR A 857 -2.06 9.24 -31.66
N GLU A 858 -2.95 8.26 -31.70
CA GLU A 858 -3.53 7.68 -32.92
C GLU A 858 -4.99 8.12 -33.08
N GLY A 859 -5.25 9.07 -33.97
CA GLY A 859 -6.60 9.54 -34.30
C GLY A 859 -7.02 9.23 -35.73
N ASP A 860 -8.29 9.46 -36.06
CA ASP A 860 -8.82 9.32 -37.42
C ASP A 860 -9.61 10.57 -37.85
N ALA A 861 -10.25 10.53 -39.02
CA ALA A 861 -11.02 11.67 -39.53
C ALA A 861 -12.25 12.05 -38.67
N ARG A 862 -12.64 11.20 -37.72
CA ARG A 862 -13.75 11.43 -36.80
C ARG A 862 -13.29 12.11 -35.50
N THR A 863 -12.00 12.07 -35.18
CA THR A 863 -11.42 12.77 -34.03
C THR A 863 -11.58 14.29 -34.18
N SER A 864 -12.21 14.94 -33.21
CA SER A 864 -12.54 16.38 -33.26
C SER A 864 -11.86 17.18 -32.16
N PHE A 865 -11.25 18.29 -32.52
CA PHE A 865 -10.68 19.29 -31.59
C PHE A 865 -11.40 20.65 -31.70
N LYS A 866 -12.66 20.63 -32.16
CA LYS A 866 -13.42 21.86 -32.40
C LYS A 866 -13.50 22.71 -31.12
N ASP A 867 -13.17 24.00 -31.24
CA ASP A 867 -13.18 24.97 -30.14
C ASP A 867 -12.33 24.60 -28.91
N ALA A 868 -11.45 23.60 -29.01
CA ALA A 868 -10.56 23.20 -27.93
C ALA A 868 -9.48 24.25 -27.67
N HIS A 869 -9.15 24.49 -26.41
CA HIS A 869 -8.05 25.36 -26.03
C HIS A 869 -6.72 24.59 -26.12
N VAL A 870 -5.99 24.77 -27.22
CA VAL A 870 -4.80 23.97 -27.56
C VAL A 870 -3.47 24.74 -27.41
N VAL A 871 -3.47 25.81 -26.61
CA VAL A 871 -2.26 26.63 -26.41
C VAL A 871 -1.21 25.78 -25.67
N GLN A 872 0.02 25.75 -26.20
CA GLN A 872 1.14 24.93 -25.69
C GLN A 872 0.86 23.41 -25.65
N THR A 873 -0.15 22.92 -26.38
CA THR A 873 -0.41 21.48 -26.53
C THR A 873 0.62 20.85 -27.48
N LEU A 874 1.17 19.69 -27.11
CA LEU A 874 2.07 18.92 -27.97
C LEU A 874 1.28 17.91 -28.80
N PHE A 875 1.35 18.00 -30.14
CA PHE A 875 0.64 17.12 -31.08
C PHE A 875 1.58 16.16 -31.82
N PRO A 876 1.09 14.98 -32.27
CA PRO A 876 1.86 14.11 -33.15
C PRO A 876 2.12 14.80 -34.50
N ARG A 877 3.32 14.63 -35.07
CA ARG A 877 3.62 15.11 -36.42
C ARG A 877 2.67 14.45 -37.43
N ARG A 878 1.92 15.25 -38.19
CA ARG A 878 1.22 14.75 -39.39
C ARG A 878 2.27 14.23 -40.37
N LYS A 879 2.34 12.92 -40.61
CA LYS A 879 2.99 12.41 -41.84
C LYS A 879 2.21 13.01 -43.01
N ARG A 880 2.88 13.82 -43.83
CA ARG A 880 2.31 14.39 -45.06
C ARG A 880 1.94 13.29 -46.04
#